data_AF-A0A9D3ABD7-F1
#
_entry.id   AF-A0A9D3ABD7-F1
#
_cell.length_a   1.000
_cell.length_b   1.000
_cell.length_c   1.000
_cell.angle_alpha   90.00
_cell.angle_beta   90.00
_cell.angle_gamma   90.00
#
_symmetry.space_group_name_H-M   'P 1'
#
loop_
_entity.id
_entity.type
_entity.pdbx_description
1 polymer ?
#
loop_
_entity_poly.entity_id
_entity_poly.type
_entity_poly.pdbx_seq_one_letter_code
_entity_poly.pdbx_strand_id
1 'polypeptide(L)'
;MKAHSDKSEPAFDAKKPRPRVLLLTSTLGSGHLRATQAVEEALRARCPNVVIQTLDFWSLLDATTAHTLRQTYLWLAQERPDLYEQLYQLDQYTWRNIIERHEPLPAVLVTGIEWLAASADSAAAVESNGTAHLMDRAVFRLFRLLLAKRVRHIPENGLRVRLASFLIRWNWARIARRLYTQLKAFAPDVVVATQMIPAALFSSVKVRYGLNVPALGVLTDYGMHDVWLQPGLNNYCLPHELITTKWHANPKATPPAAFGIPLMSKFNQLPSQDEARAQLHLDSGAPVVLALGGGLGLGIDTVAARLLANTKAQVLVLAGQNAEALATLNKLVAHYPDRLSVWGWTDNIEVFLRAADVVVGKPGGLTVAEVLACGRPLLATCCLRGQESFNVRFIEEHKVGRLVHEDELCLAVEALFADPAALADMQARAWALGRREGAAGVAEAALTFAQSHTPQQPDTPRLEWLRQIAQRCLGNVDKLYHRWHGLQPIGEVLYVGRTRYRGPAMTFADGTQLKPGDFMGTLHLNNARFPDLEADTSIQAALRFTRLMLASMRILAEQGHQNPHFSELTVYNAVSWLGPHGAKVGFQTQPVPPGPRKYLSSLYFRLLVWAFAPAQETRASANPEPTIYWLTREQLLQRFGRAALNPNAGENE
;
A
#
# COMPACT_ATOMS: atom_id res chain seq x y z
N MET A 1 26.29 -2.00 -61.63
CA MET A 1 27.23 -2.70 -60.73
C MET A 1 27.22 -2.01 -59.38
N LYS A 2 26.86 -2.78 -58.35
CA LYS A 2 27.01 -2.60 -56.89
C LYS A 2 26.39 -1.38 -56.18
N ALA A 3 25.37 -1.73 -55.39
CA ALA A 3 24.77 -1.01 -54.28
C ALA A 3 25.75 -0.81 -53.10
N HIS A 4 25.53 0.24 -52.33
CA HIS A 4 26.02 0.39 -50.97
C HIS A 4 24.82 0.51 -50.01
N SER A 5 24.46 -0.62 -49.42
CA SER A 5 23.75 -0.71 -48.15
C SER A 5 24.69 -1.41 -47.18
N ASP A 6 25.09 -0.74 -46.10
CA ASP A 6 25.02 -1.35 -44.77
C ASP A 6 25.24 -0.27 -43.70
N LYS A 7 24.14 0.18 -43.09
CA LYS A 7 24.18 0.75 -41.74
C LYS A 7 24.02 -0.45 -40.82
N SER A 8 25.12 -0.92 -40.24
CA SER A 8 25.13 -1.99 -39.26
C SER A 8 24.20 -1.65 -38.10
N GLU A 9 23.10 -2.40 -37.96
CA GLU A 9 22.33 -2.48 -36.72
C GLU A 9 23.25 -2.91 -35.56
N PRO A 10 23.04 -2.39 -34.33
CA PRO A 10 23.86 -2.80 -33.20
C PRO A 10 23.65 -4.29 -32.91
N ALA A 11 24.73 -5.05 -33.01
CA ALA A 11 24.75 -6.49 -32.78
C ALA A 11 24.20 -6.82 -31.38
N PHE A 12 23.26 -7.77 -31.35
CA PHE A 12 22.58 -8.27 -30.16
C PHE A 12 23.58 -8.98 -29.23
N ASP A 13 23.92 -8.39 -28.08
CA ASP A 13 24.78 -9.03 -27.08
C ASP A 13 23.99 -10.08 -26.29
N ALA A 14 24.11 -11.34 -26.69
CA ALA A 14 23.41 -12.48 -26.10
C ALA A 14 23.84 -12.79 -24.64
N LYS A 15 24.83 -12.08 -24.07
CA LYS A 15 25.34 -12.32 -22.72
C LYS A 15 24.73 -11.46 -21.61
N LYS A 16 23.96 -10.40 -21.92
CA LYS A 16 23.28 -9.62 -20.86
C LYS A 16 22.05 -10.38 -20.35
N PRO A 17 21.88 -10.55 -19.02
CA PRO A 17 20.65 -11.13 -18.47
C PRO A 17 19.45 -10.29 -18.94
N ARG A 18 18.35 -10.96 -19.31
CA ARG A 18 17.11 -10.32 -19.74
C ARG A 18 16.27 -10.02 -18.49
N PRO A 19 16.26 -8.78 -17.97
CA PRO A 19 15.52 -8.48 -16.75
C PRO A 19 14.03 -8.70 -16.97
N ARG A 20 13.37 -9.35 -16.01
CA ARG A 20 11.95 -9.65 -15.99
C ARG A 20 11.25 -8.68 -15.04
N VAL A 21 10.51 -7.73 -15.57
CA VAL A 21 9.82 -6.70 -14.80
C VAL A 21 8.32 -6.99 -14.78
N LEU A 22 7.75 -7.15 -13.58
CA LEU A 22 6.29 -7.24 -13.42
C LEU A 22 5.74 -5.88 -13.03
N LEU A 23 4.89 -5.31 -13.89
CA LEU A 23 4.16 -4.08 -13.61
C LEU A 23 2.80 -4.44 -12.99
N LEU A 24 2.52 -3.93 -11.80
CA LEU A 24 1.25 -4.10 -11.09
C LEU A 24 0.47 -2.80 -11.11
N THR A 25 -0.75 -2.85 -11.63
CA THR A 25 -1.60 -1.65 -11.81
C THR A 25 -3.06 -1.95 -11.45
N SER A 26 -3.90 -0.91 -11.50
CA SER A 26 -5.35 -1.01 -11.36
C SER A 26 -6.03 -0.12 -12.38
N THR A 27 -6.94 -0.67 -13.20
CA THR A 27 -7.76 0.10 -14.17
C THR A 27 -8.93 0.86 -13.53
N LEU A 28 -8.85 1.13 -12.23
CA LEU A 28 -9.79 2.01 -11.54
C LEU A 28 -9.42 3.48 -11.88
N GLY A 29 -9.94 3.97 -13.01
CA GLY A 29 -9.50 5.22 -13.63
C GLY A 29 -8.36 5.00 -14.63
N SER A 30 -8.23 5.91 -15.61
CA SER A 30 -7.23 5.80 -16.68
C SER A 30 -5.81 6.21 -16.27
N GLY A 31 -5.66 6.97 -15.17
CA GLY A 31 -4.38 7.55 -14.75
C GLY A 31 -3.31 6.53 -14.37
N HIS A 32 -3.62 5.58 -13.49
CA HIS A 32 -2.64 4.57 -13.05
C HIS A 32 -2.19 3.67 -14.22
N LEU A 33 -3.11 3.31 -15.12
CA LEU A 33 -2.77 2.55 -16.32
C LEU A 33 -1.84 3.35 -17.24
N ARG A 34 -2.14 4.63 -17.50
CA ARG A 34 -1.28 5.53 -18.29
C ARG A 34 0.12 5.67 -17.69
N ALA A 35 0.23 5.87 -16.37
CA ALA A 35 1.54 5.88 -15.70
C ALA A 35 2.28 4.54 -15.85
N THR A 36 1.56 3.42 -15.86
CA THR A 36 2.14 2.09 -16.09
C THR A 36 2.68 1.94 -17.51
N GLN A 37 1.90 2.40 -18.50
CA GLN A 37 2.29 2.40 -19.91
C GLN A 37 3.52 3.29 -20.16
N ALA A 38 3.60 4.44 -19.50
CA ALA A 38 4.76 5.31 -19.54
C ALA A 38 6.03 4.62 -19.01
N VAL A 39 5.92 3.93 -17.86
CA VAL A 39 7.04 3.13 -17.31
C VAL A 39 7.42 1.99 -18.25
N GLU A 40 6.44 1.29 -18.83
CA GLU A 40 6.67 0.22 -19.80
C GLU A 40 7.43 0.70 -21.03
N GLU A 41 7.02 1.84 -21.60
CA GLU A 41 7.70 2.49 -22.73
C GLU A 41 9.14 2.88 -22.37
N ALA A 42 9.35 3.50 -21.20
CA ALA A 42 10.67 3.88 -20.73
C ALA A 42 11.60 2.68 -20.47
N LEU A 43 11.06 1.57 -19.93
CA LEU A 43 11.81 0.31 -19.75
C LEU A 43 12.26 -0.27 -21.09
N ARG A 44 11.37 -0.32 -22.08
CA ARG A 44 11.70 -0.83 -23.43
C ARG A 44 12.72 0.07 -24.14
N ALA A 45 12.60 1.38 -23.99
CA ALA A 45 13.55 2.34 -24.57
C ALA A 45 14.96 2.18 -23.97
N ARG A 46 15.06 1.93 -22.65
CA ARG A 46 16.35 1.78 -21.95
C ARG A 46 16.97 0.39 -22.10
N CYS A 47 16.15 -0.66 -22.14
CA CYS A 47 16.60 -2.06 -22.16
C CYS A 47 15.76 -2.84 -23.19
N PRO A 48 16.16 -2.87 -24.48
CA PRO A 48 15.36 -3.49 -25.54
C PRO A 48 15.05 -4.99 -25.34
N ASN A 49 15.86 -5.68 -24.53
CA ASN A 49 15.72 -7.10 -24.20
C ASN A 49 14.96 -7.37 -22.87
N VAL A 50 14.41 -6.33 -22.23
CA VAL A 50 13.58 -6.47 -21.02
C VAL A 50 12.33 -7.31 -21.33
N VAL A 51 11.98 -8.22 -20.42
CA VAL A 51 10.73 -8.97 -20.48
C VAL A 51 9.75 -8.33 -19.52
N ILE A 52 8.66 -7.79 -20.02
CA ILE A 52 7.67 -7.07 -19.20
C ILE A 52 6.37 -7.86 -19.19
N GLN A 53 5.78 -8.02 -18.01
CA GLN A 53 4.39 -8.42 -17.86
C GLN A 53 3.65 -7.34 -17.09
N THR A 54 2.52 -6.89 -17.63
CA THR A 54 1.62 -5.97 -16.93
C THR A 54 0.42 -6.75 -16.41
N LEU A 55 0.16 -6.65 -15.11
CA LEU A 55 -0.95 -7.31 -14.44
C LEU A 55 -1.85 -6.26 -13.78
N ASP A 56 -3.07 -6.17 -14.29
CA ASP A 56 -4.15 -5.38 -13.70
C ASP A 56 -4.79 -6.16 -12.55
N PHE A 57 -4.95 -5.53 -11.38
CA PHE A 57 -5.61 -6.13 -10.21
C PHE A 57 -6.96 -6.76 -10.55
N TRP A 58 -7.75 -6.11 -11.40
CA TRP A 58 -9.08 -6.61 -11.77
C TRP A 58 -9.05 -7.90 -12.59
N SER A 59 -7.93 -8.20 -13.26
CA SER A 59 -7.75 -9.47 -13.98
C SER A 59 -7.62 -10.68 -13.05
N LEU A 60 -7.38 -10.44 -11.74
CA LEU A 60 -7.34 -11.48 -10.73
C LEU A 60 -8.74 -11.88 -10.23
N LEU A 61 -9.81 -11.28 -10.77
CA LEU A 61 -11.21 -11.48 -10.39
C LEU A 61 -12.05 -11.89 -11.61
N ASP A 62 -13.19 -12.54 -11.37
CA ASP A 62 -14.24 -12.71 -12.40
C ASP A 62 -14.63 -11.34 -12.98
N ALA A 63 -14.76 -11.27 -14.32
CA ALA A 63 -14.99 -10.03 -15.04
C ALA A 63 -16.26 -9.28 -14.60
N THR A 64 -17.36 -10.00 -14.34
CA THR A 64 -18.61 -9.40 -13.86
C THR A 64 -18.43 -8.85 -12.44
N THR A 65 -17.82 -9.64 -11.55
CA THR A 65 -17.54 -9.21 -10.18
C THR A 65 -16.64 -7.97 -10.15
N ALA A 66 -15.56 -7.96 -10.95
CA ALA A 66 -14.66 -6.84 -11.10
C ALA A 66 -15.39 -5.58 -11.62
N HIS A 67 -16.24 -5.73 -12.65
CA HIS A 67 -17.03 -4.62 -13.18
C HIS A 67 -17.95 -4.03 -12.10
N THR A 68 -18.72 -4.86 -11.39
CA THR A 68 -19.62 -4.37 -10.34
C THR A 68 -18.85 -3.67 -9.22
N LEU A 69 -17.74 -4.24 -8.74
CA LEU A 69 -16.93 -3.61 -7.69
C LEU A 69 -16.39 -2.24 -8.10
N ARG A 70 -15.94 -2.08 -9.37
CA ARG A 70 -15.51 -0.78 -9.90
C ARG A 70 -16.66 0.23 -9.91
N GLN A 71 -17.84 -0.16 -10.40
CA GLN A 71 -19.01 0.71 -10.42
C GLN A 71 -19.43 1.11 -9.01
N THR A 72 -19.45 0.16 -8.07
CA THR A 72 -19.77 0.43 -6.67
C THR A 72 -18.78 1.41 -6.03
N TYR A 73 -17.49 1.28 -6.31
CA TYR A 73 -16.49 2.21 -5.82
C TYR A 73 -16.69 3.63 -6.39
N LEU A 74 -16.92 3.75 -7.70
CA LEU A 74 -17.15 5.05 -8.34
C LEU A 74 -18.42 5.72 -7.79
N TRP A 75 -19.47 4.92 -7.61
CA TRP A 75 -20.72 5.37 -7.05
C TRP A 75 -20.60 5.83 -5.59
N LEU A 76 -19.82 5.12 -4.76
CA LEU A 76 -19.48 5.56 -3.39
C LEU A 76 -18.78 6.92 -3.40
N ALA A 77 -17.81 7.10 -4.31
CA ALA A 77 -17.04 8.33 -4.39
C ALA A 77 -17.89 9.55 -4.83
N GLN A 78 -18.97 9.32 -5.59
CA GLN A 78 -19.91 10.34 -6.04
C GLN A 78 -20.97 10.68 -4.98
N GLU A 79 -21.61 9.66 -4.39
CA GLU A 79 -22.78 9.85 -3.53
C GLU A 79 -22.43 10.05 -2.05
N ARG A 80 -21.29 9.52 -1.59
CA ARG A 80 -20.82 9.61 -0.19
C ARG A 80 -19.35 10.02 -0.13
N PRO A 81 -19.01 11.23 -0.61
CA PRO A 81 -17.63 11.73 -0.57
C PRO A 81 -17.07 11.83 0.86
N ASP A 82 -17.93 11.98 1.86
CA ASP A 82 -17.58 11.94 3.29
C ASP A 82 -17.02 10.57 3.72
N LEU A 83 -17.70 9.47 3.36
CA LEU A 83 -17.24 8.12 3.66
C LEU A 83 -16.01 7.77 2.85
N TYR A 84 -15.98 8.18 1.59
CA TYR A 84 -14.84 7.99 0.72
C TYR A 84 -13.58 8.65 1.31
N GLU A 85 -13.69 9.89 1.77
CA GLU A 85 -12.59 10.61 2.42
C GLU A 85 -12.11 9.90 3.70
N GLN A 86 -13.02 9.47 4.56
CA GLN A 86 -12.67 8.73 5.78
C GLN A 86 -11.93 7.41 5.48
N LEU A 87 -12.28 6.70 4.41
CA LEU A 87 -11.55 5.48 4.00
C LEU A 87 -10.09 5.79 3.64
N TYR A 88 -9.83 6.93 2.99
CA TYR A 88 -8.47 7.34 2.61
C TYR A 88 -7.65 7.94 3.77
N GLN A 89 -8.29 8.24 4.90
CA GLN A 89 -7.64 8.69 6.14
C GLN A 89 -7.27 7.52 7.08
N LEU A 90 -7.68 6.29 6.78
CA LEU A 90 -7.30 5.11 7.56
C LEU A 90 -5.78 4.93 7.56
N ASP A 91 -5.23 4.72 8.76
CA ASP A 91 -3.80 4.52 8.94
C ASP A 91 -3.30 3.16 8.41
N GLN A 92 -1.98 3.02 8.30
CA GLN A 92 -1.32 1.82 7.76
C GLN A 92 -1.58 0.54 8.56
N TYR A 93 -1.79 0.63 9.87
CA TYR A 93 -2.07 -0.51 10.73
C TYR A 93 -3.50 -0.96 10.54
N THR A 94 -4.44 -0.01 10.46
CA THR A 94 -5.85 -0.29 10.19
C THR A 94 -6.04 -0.99 8.84
N TRP A 95 -5.40 -0.52 7.77
CA TRP A 95 -5.40 -1.20 6.48
C TRP A 95 -4.85 -2.63 6.54
N ARG A 96 -3.73 -2.83 7.25
CA ARG A 96 -3.18 -4.17 7.48
C ARG A 96 -4.12 -5.04 8.30
N ASN A 97 -4.80 -4.49 9.30
CA ASN A 97 -5.70 -5.26 10.16
C ASN A 97 -6.94 -5.74 9.42
N ILE A 98 -7.51 -4.92 8.52
CA ILE A 98 -8.62 -5.31 7.64
C ILE A 98 -8.23 -6.52 6.77
N ILE A 99 -7.00 -6.51 6.26
CA ILE A 99 -6.51 -7.46 5.26
C ILE A 99 -5.94 -8.74 5.90
N GLU A 100 -5.22 -8.61 7.01
CA GLU A 100 -4.32 -9.64 7.55
C GLU A 100 -4.70 -10.13 8.95
N ARG A 101 -5.50 -9.40 9.73
CA ARG A 101 -5.80 -9.74 11.14
C ARG A 101 -7.27 -10.10 11.40
N HIS A 102 -7.51 -10.77 12.55
CA HIS A 102 -8.85 -11.15 13.01
C HIS A 102 -9.61 -10.02 13.74
N GLU A 103 -9.10 -8.79 13.69
CA GLU A 103 -9.68 -7.63 14.37
C GLU A 103 -11.02 -7.18 13.75
N PRO A 104 -11.88 -6.48 14.51
CA PRO A 104 -13.13 -5.93 14.00
C PRO A 104 -12.88 -4.92 12.87
N LEU A 105 -13.82 -4.82 11.93
CA LEU A 105 -13.72 -3.82 10.85
C LEU A 105 -13.82 -2.41 11.46
N PRO A 106 -13.05 -1.43 10.95
CA PRO A 106 -13.21 -0.02 11.31
C PRO A 106 -14.65 0.45 11.09
N ALA A 107 -15.13 1.33 11.96
CA ALA A 107 -16.49 1.88 11.89
C ALA A 107 -16.82 2.44 10.51
N VAL A 108 -15.90 3.17 9.87
CA VAL A 108 -16.09 3.70 8.50
C VAL A 108 -16.39 2.60 7.46
N LEU A 109 -15.72 1.44 7.57
CA LEU A 109 -15.99 0.33 6.66
C LEU A 109 -17.34 -0.32 6.96
N VAL A 110 -17.72 -0.39 8.23
CA VAL A 110 -19.07 -0.85 8.63
C VAL A 110 -20.12 0.10 8.06
N THR A 111 -19.97 1.41 8.22
CA THR A 111 -20.90 2.42 7.67
C THR A 111 -20.95 2.38 6.14
N GLY A 112 -19.81 2.22 5.47
CA GLY A 112 -19.76 2.05 4.02
C GLY A 112 -20.49 0.78 3.56
N ILE A 113 -20.30 -0.32 4.29
CA ILE A 113 -21.01 -1.58 4.06
C ILE A 113 -22.53 -1.41 4.28
N GLU A 114 -22.96 -0.73 5.35
CA GLU A 114 -24.37 -0.45 5.63
C GLU A 114 -25.01 0.45 4.57
N TRP A 115 -24.28 1.43 4.07
CA TRP A 115 -24.75 2.30 3.00
C TRP A 115 -24.89 1.54 1.67
N LEU A 116 -23.89 0.72 1.31
CA LEU A 116 -23.96 -0.15 0.14
C LEU A 116 -25.12 -1.14 0.23
N ALA A 117 -25.35 -1.70 1.42
CA ALA A 117 -26.48 -2.56 1.76
C ALA A 117 -27.83 -1.89 1.53
N ALA A 118 -28.00 -0.64 2.01
CA ALA A 118 -29.24 0.12 1.89
C ALA A 118 -29.58 0.46 0.43
N SER A 119 -28.55 0.61 -0.40
CA SER A 119 -28.64 1.06 -1.79
C SER A 119 -28.63 -0.07 -2.82
N ALA A 120 -28.38 -1.31 -2.38
CA ALA A 120 -28.30 -2.51 -3.22
C ALA A 120 -29.63 -2.88 -3.92
N ASP A 121 -30.74 -2.22 -3.58
CA ASP A 121 -32.03 -2.37 -4.28
C ASP A 121 -32.07 -1.60 -5.62
N SER A 122 -31.14 -0.67 -5.87
CA SER A 122 -31.12 0.18 -7.08
C SER A 122 -30.28 -0.39 -8.23
N ALA A 123 -29.28 -1.22 -7.93
CA ALA A 123 -28.35 -1.74 -8.94
C ALA A 123 -28.83 -3.07 -9.54
N ALA A 124 -29.64 -2.98 -10.59
CA ALA A 124 -30.09 -4.11 -11.40
C ALA A 124 -28.93 -4.96 -11.92
N ALA A 125 -29.13 -6.28 -11.93
CA ALA A 125 -28.13 -7.29 -12.23
C ALA A 125 -27.74 -7.32 -13.71
N VAL A 126 -26.43 -7.22 -13.99
CA VAL A 126 -25.85 -7.74 -15.24
C VAL A 126 -25.30 -9.14 -14.93
N GLU A 127 -26.02 -10.18 -15.34
CA GLU A 127 -25.48 -11.54 -15.38
C GLU A 127 -24.70 -11.74 -16.69
N SER A 128 -23.53 -12.39 -16.61
CA SER A 128 -22.77 -12.82 -17.79
C SER A 128 -22.56 -14.34 -17.79
N ASN A 129 -22.49 -14.95 -18.97
CA ASN A 129 -22.34 -16.40 -19.16
C ASN A 129 -20.89 -16.92 -19.05
N GLY A 130 -19.96 -16.15 -18.47
CA GLY A 130 -18.55 -16.56 -18.33
C GLY A 130 -18.32 -17.67 -17.27
N THR A 131 -17.42 -18.62 -17.57
CA THR A 131 -17.08 -19.78 -16.71
C THR A 131 -15.84 -19.57 -15.82
N ALA A 132 -15.07 -18.50 -16.03
CA ALA A 132 -13.88 -18.21 -15.23
C ALA A 132 -14.27 -17.72 -13.82
N HIS A 133 -13.68 -18.33 -12.79
CA HIS A 133 -13.80 -17.90 -11.39
C HIS A 133 -15.23 -17.88 -10.81
N LEU A 134 -16.05 -18.91 -11.08
CA LEU A 134 -17.40 -19.11 -10.51
C LEU A 134 -17.52 -18.82 -9.00
N MET A 135 -16.48 -19.14 -8.24
CA MET A 135 -16.44 -18.95 -6.80
C MET A 135 -16.30 -17.48 -6.38
N ASP A 136 -15.89 -16.56 -7.26
CA ASP A 136 -15.93 -15.10 -7.01
C ASP A 136 -17.37 -14.62 -6.99
N ARG A 137 -18.17 -15.06 -7.98
CA ARG A 137 -19.60 -14.75 -8.08
C ARG A 137 -20.37 -15.29 -6.87
N ALA A 138 -20.08 -16.51 -6.46
CA ALA A 138 -20.72 -17.11 -5.28
C ALA A 138 -20.40 -16.33 -3.99
N VAL A 139 -19.13 -15.96 -3.78
CA VAL A 139 -18.72 -15.13 -2.63
C VAL A 139 -19.36 -13.76 -2.67
N PHE A 140 -19.36 -13.12 -3.84
CA PHE A 140 -19.94 -11.80 -4.03
C PHE A 140 -21.45 -11.80 -3.82
N ARG A 141 -22.17 -12.82 -4.33
CA ARG A 141 -23.60 -13.03 -4.07
C ARG A 141 -23.86 -13.23 -2.58
N LEU A 142 -23.08 -14.07 -1.91
CA LEU A 142 -23.21 -14.31 -0.47
C LEU A 142 -22.94 -13.03 0.34
N PHE A 143 -21.92 -12.26 -0.04
CA PHE A 143 -21.62 -10.96 0.55
C PHE A 143 -22.79 -10.00 0.36
N ARG A 144 -23.33 -9.87 -0.86
CA ARG A 144 -24.54 -9.07 -1.11
C ARG A 144 -25.74 -9.54 -0.31
N LEU A 145 -25.99 -10.84 -0.17
CA LEU A 145 -27.11 -11.39 0.62
C LEU A 145 -26.98 -11.10 2.11
N LEU A 146 -25.76 -11.18 2.65
CA LEU A 146 -25.49 -10.82 4.05
C LEU A 146 -25.73 -9.33 4.32
N LEU A 147 -25.62 -8.51 3.28
CA LEU A 147 -25.76 -7.07 3.32
C LEU A 147 -27.14 -6.58 2.89
N ALA A 148 -27.88 -7.32 2.07
CA ALA A 148 -29.19 -6.91 1.55
C ALA A 148 -30.25 -6.80 2.68
N LYS A 149 -31.11 -5.78 2.54
CA LYS A 149 -32.09 -5.28 3.51
C LYS A 149 -32.81 -6.34 4.34
N ARG A 150 -32.74 -6.19 5.68
CA ARG A 150 -33.89 -6.43 6.57
C ARG A 150 -33.80 -5.80 7.98
N VAL A 151 -32.79 -5.00 8.32
CA VAL A 151 -32.69 -4.40 9.66
C VAL A 151 -32.17 -2.96 9.54
N ARG A 152 -32.75 -2.02 10.30
CA ARG A 152 -32.41 -0.59 10.30
C ARG A 152 -31.09 -0.25 11.02
N HIS A 153 -30.34 -1.25 11.48
CA HIS A 153 -29.04 -1.09 12.12
C HIS A 153 -28.30 -2.44 12.17
N ILE A 154 -27.03 -2.50 11.74
CA ILE A 154 -26.20 -3.70 11.91
C ILE A 154 -25.28 -3.44 13.12
N PRO A 155 -25.39 -4.21 14.22
CA PRO A 155 -24.47 -4.02 15.35
C PRO A 155 -23.03 -4.21 14.88
N GLU A 156 -22.11 -3.30 15.26
CA GLU A 156 -20.72 -3.28 14.80
C GLU A 156 -19.97 -4.60 15.02
N ASN A 157 -20.37 -5.37 16.05
CA ASN A 157 -19.84 -6.71 16.38
C ASN A 157 -20.84 -7.86 16.15
N GLY A 158 -21.91 -7.61 15.41
CA GLY A 158 -22.93 -8.60 15.08
C GLY A 158 -22.42 -9.72 14.18
N LEU A 159 -23.09 -10.87 14.21
CA LEU A 159 -22.74 -12.05 13.40
C LEU A 159 -22.59 -11.72 11.90
N ARG A 160 -23.41 -10.80 11.37
CA ARG A 160 -23.35 -10.37 9.96
C ARG A 160 -22.07 -9.63 9.61
N VAL A 161 -21.64 -8.67 10.44
CA VAL A 161 -20.36 -7.95 10.23
C VAL A 161 -19.22 -8.94 10.27
N ARG A 162 -19.19 -9.85 11.26
CA ARG A 162 -18.16 -10.89 11.37
C ARG A 162 -18.10 -11.81 10.15
N LEU A 163 -19.27 -12.19 9.60
CA LEU A 163 -19.36 -12.99 8.37
C LEU A 163 -18.90 -12.17 7.14
N ALA A 164 -19.31 -10.91 7.02
CA ALA A 164 -18.86 -10.01 5.96
C ALA A 164 -17.34 -9.81 6.00
N SER A 165 -16.76 -9.58 7.18
CA SER A 165 -15.31 -9.49 7.39
C SER A 165 -14.61 -10.79 6.99
N PHE A 166 -15.18 -11.94 7.37
CA PHE A 166 -14.64 -13.24 6.97
C PHE A 166 -14.64 -13.40 5.45
N LEU A 167 -15.71 -13.00 4.76
CA LEU A 167 -15.78 -13.07 3.30
C LEU A 167 -14.79 -12.13 2.62
N ILE A 168 -14.62 -10.90 3.11
CA ILE A 168 -13.62 -9.94 2.60
C ILE A 168 -12.21 -10.55 2.69
N ARG A 169 -11.84 -11.05 3.88
CA ARG A 169 -10.51 -11.67 4.11
C ARG A 169 -10.31 -12.93 3.28
N TRP A 170 -11.34 -13.76 3.20
CA TRP A 170 -11.28 -14.99 2.41
C TRP A 170 -11.12 -14.68 0.92
N ASN A 171 -11.84 -13.67 0.42
CA ASN A 171 -11.69 -13.20 -0.96
C ASN A 171 -10.28 -12.64 -1.20
N TRP A 172 -9.77 -11.78 -0.30
CA TRP A 172 -8.40 -11.28 -0.36
C TRP A 172 -7.36 -12.42 -0.44
N ALA A 173 -7.46 -13.41 0.45
CA ALA A 173 -6.55 -14.56 0.44
C ALA A 173 -6.59 -15.36 -0.87
N ARG A 174 -7.74 -15.41 -1.55
CA ARG A 174 -7.89 -16.06 -2.85
C ARG A 174 -7.26 -15.24 -3.97
N ILE A 175 -7.49 -13.93 -4.01
CA ILE A 175 -6.83 -13.01 -4.96
C ILE A 175 -5.31 -13.08 -4.76
N ALA A 176 -4.84 -13.06 -3.52
CA ALA A 176 -3.43 -13.20 -3.16
C ALA A 176 -2.83 -14.52 -3.68
N ARG A 177 -3.56 -15.65 -3.58
CA ARG A 177 -3.11 -16.93 -4.15
C ARG A 177 -3.03 -16.91 -5.69
N ARG A 178 -3.94 -16.19 -6.36
CA ARG A 178 -3.89 -16.01 -7.81
C ARG A 178 -2.67 -15.17 -8.22
N LEU A 179 -2.43 -14.05 -7.53
CA LEU A 179 -1.23 -13.24 -7.74
C LEU A 179 0.05 -14.04 -7.49
N TYR A 180 0.11 -14.85 -6.43
CA TYR A 180 1.24 -15.75 -6.18
C TYR A 180 1.49 -16.73 -7.32
N THR A 181 0.44 -17.28 -7.92
CA THR A 181 0.54 -18.20 -9.06
C THR A 181 1.13 -17.49 -10.27
N GLN A 182 0.70 -16.26 -10.54
CA GLN A 182 1.24 -15.42 -11.62
C GLN A 182 2.70 -15.03 -11.36
N LEU A 183 3.04 -14.63 -10.13
CA LEU A 183 4.42 -14.34 -9.72
C LEU A 183 5.35 -15.54 -9.90
N LYS A 184 4.89 -16.75 -9.56
CA LYS A 184 5.68 -17.98 -9.77
C LYS A 184 5.86 -18.33 -11.24
N ALA A 185 4.80 -18.21 -12.03
CA ALA A 185 4.86 -18.49 -13.47
C ALA A 185 5.76 -17.49 -14.19
N PHE A 186 5.68 -16.21 -13.81
CA PHE A 186 6.46 -15.14 -14.42
C PHE A 186 7.86 -14.98 -13.82
N ALA A 187 8.14 -15.42 -12.60
CA ALA A 187 9.44 -15.28 -11.93
C ALA A 187 10.11 -13.90 -12.17
N PRO A 188 9.49 -12.78 -11.73
CA PRO A 188 10.05 -11.45 -11.96
C PRO A 188 11.34 -11.24 -11.15
N ASP A 189 12.26 -10.48 -11.74
CA ASP A 189 13.46 -9.96 -11.06
C ASP A 189 13.14 -8.71 -10.23
N VAL A 190 12.08 -7.97 -10.61
CA VAL A 190 11.57 -6.81 -9.87
C VAL A 190 10.08 -6.61 -10.13
N VAL A 191 9.37 -6.11 -9.13
CA VAL A 191 7.97 -5.71 -9.23
C VAL A 191 7.85 -4.18 -9.13
N VAL A 192 7.05 -3.56 -9.99
CA VAL A 192 6.76 -2.12 -9.94
C VAL A 192 5.26 -1.93 -9.81
N ALA A 193 4.78 -1.35 -8.71
CA ALA A 193 3.36 -1.13 -8.45
C ALA A 193 3.00 0.36 -8.60
N THR A 194 2.12 0.69 -9.53
CA THR A 194 1.67 2.07 -9.81
C THR A 194 0.35 2.44 -9.11
N GLN A 195 -0.15 1.56 -8.24
CA GLN A 195 -1.35 1.80 -7.44
C GLN A 195 -1.23 1.11 -6.08
N MET A 196 -1.80 1.74 -5.05
CA MET A 196 -1.62 1.35 -3.64
C MET A 196 -2.23 -0.01 -3.25
N ILE A 197 -3.36 -0.40 -3.85
CA ILE A 197 -4.07 -1.67 -3.57
C ILE A 197 -3.33 -2.88 -4.16
N PRO A 198 -2.91 -2.91 -5.45
CA PRO A 198 -2.00 -3.93 -5.97
C PRO A 198 -0.69 -3.98 -5.18
N ALA A 199 -0.16 -2.83 -4.74
CA ALA A 199 1.06 -2.79 -3.93
C ALA A 199 0.87 -3.48 -2.56
N ALA A 200 -0.24 -3.19 -1.86
CA ALA A 200 -0.61 -3.86 -0.62
C ALA A 200 -0.89 -5.36 -0.81
N LEU A 201 -1.58 -5.74 -1.90
CA LEU A 201 -1.81 -7.14 -2.26
C LEU A 201 -0.49 -7.88 -2.48
N PHE A 202 0.40 -7.31 -3.29
CA PHE A 202 1.72 -7.86 -3.52
C PHE A 202 2.52 -8.00 -2.22
N SER A 203 2.52 -6.97 -1.37
CA SER A 203 3.17 -7.03 -0.06
C SER A 203 2.66 -8.20 0.79
N SER A 204 1.34 -8.38 0.89
CA SER A 204 0.74 -9.49 1.63
C SER A 204 1.14 -10.86 1.06
N VAL A 205 1.28 -10.98 -0.27
CA VAL A 205 1.74 -12.21 -0.94
C VAL A 205 3.22 -12.44 -0.67
N LYS A 206 4.05 -11.40 -0.79
CA LYS A 206 5.48 -11.46 -0.55
C LYS A 206 5.79 -11.94 0.87
N VAL A 207 5.17 -11.33 1.87
CA VAL A 207 5.33 -11.71 3.28
C VAL A 207 4.81 -13.12 3.52
N ARG A 208 3.59 -13.43 3.08
CA ARG A 208 2.93 -14.73 3.34
C ARG A 208 3.68 -15.93 2.75
N TYR A 209 4.32 -15.76 1.60
CA TYR A 209 5.00 -16.84 0.88
C TYR A 209 6.52 -16.69 0.87
N GLY A 210 7.09 -15.78 1.68
CA GLY A 210 8.54 -15.59 1.81
C GLY A 210 9.23 -15.25 0.49
N LEU A 211 8.62 -14.43 -0.36
CA LEU A 211 9.21 -14.07 -1.65
C LEU A 211 10.34 -13.06 -1.47
N ASN A 212 11.50 -13.33 -2.08
CA ASN A 212 12.64 -12.40 -2.05
C ASN A 212 12.72 -11.50 -3.30
N VAL A 213 11.60 -11.24 -3.99
CA VAL A 213 11.60 -10.35 -5.15
C VAL A 213 11.51 -8.89 -4.70
N PRO A 214 12.39 -7.99 -5.18
CA PRO A 214 12.33 -6.59 -4.84
C PRO A 214 11.10 -5.91 -5.46
N ALA A 215 10.57 -4.89 -4.77
CA ALA A 215 9.43 -4.14 -5.27
C ALA A 215 9.54 -2.63 -5.06
N LEU A 216 9.09 -1.88 -6.07
CA LEU A 216 8.99 -0.42 -6.07
C LEU A 216 7.54 0.02 -6.06
N GLY A 217 7.19 0.97 -5.17
CA GLY A 217 5.92 1.69 -5.22
C GLY A 217 6.07 3.00 -5.99
N VAL A 218 5.28 3.20 -7.04
CA VAL A 218 5.28 4.45 -7.83
C VAL A 218 4.07 5.27 -7.43
N LEU A 219 4.30 6.35 -6.70
CA LEU A 219 3.22 7.24 -6.26
C LEU A 219 2.72 8.05 -7.45
N THR A 220 1.40 8.07 -7.62
CA THR A 220 0.71 8.74 -8.73
C THR A 220 -0.15 9.91 -8.25
N ASP A 221 0.09 10.40 -7.03
CA ASP A 221 -0.58 11.53 -6.41
C ASP A 221 0.46 12.32 -5.60
N TYR A 222 0.34 13.65 -5.52
CA TYR A 222 1.28 14.56 -4.84
C TYR A 222 1.23 14.49 -3.30
N GLY A 223 0.75 13.38 -2.77
CA GLY A 223 0.79 13.03 -1.36
C GLY A 223 0.81 11.52 -1.17
N MET A 224 0.99 11.08 0.08
CA MET A 224 1.13 9.67 0.39
C MET A 224 0.10 9.22 1.42
N HIS A 225 -0.87 8.43 0.96
CA HIS A 225 -1.74 7.67 1.84
C HIS A 225 -0.97 6.55 2.54
N ASP A 226 -1.35 6.25 3.78
CA ASP A 226 -0.68 5.26 4.61
C ASP A 226 -0.78 3.83 4.07
N VAL A 227 -1.79 3.52 3.25
CA VAL A 227 -1.89 2.23 2.56
C VAL A 227 -0.72 1.95 1.61
N TRP A 228 0.02 2.97 1.16
CA TRP A 228 1.28 2.75 0.42
C TRP A 228 2.38 2.16 1.30
N LEU A 229 2.37 2.39 2.61
CA LEU A 229 3.41 1.96 3.54
C LEU A 229 3.30 0.46 3.82
N GLN A 230 3.97 -0.32 3.00
CA GLN A 230 3.87 -1.78 3.00
C GLN A 230 5.23 -2.44 3.23
N PRO A 231 5.33 -3.46 4.11
CA PRO A 231 6.60 -4.12 4.41
C PRO A 231 7.20 -4.86 3.22
N GLY A 232 6.37 -5.26 2.24
CA GLY A 232 6.85 -5.93 1.03
C GLY A 232 7.46 -5.00 -0.02
N LEU A 233 7.34 -3.67 0.13
CA LEU A 233 7.93 -2.70 -0.78
C LEU A 233 9.32 -2.29 -0.29
N ASN A 234 10.30 -2.30 -1.20
CA ASN A 234 11.69 -2.01 -0.89
C ASN A 234 12.02 -0.52 -1.03
N ASN A 235 11.38 0.19 -1.97
CA ASN A 235 11.56 1.62 -2.14
C ASN A 235 10.36 2.25 -2.88
N TYR A 236 10.36 3.58 -2.98
CA TYR A 236 9.30 4.35 -3.62
C TYR A 236 9.86 5.31 -4.68
N CYS A 237 9.06 5.62 -5.68
CA CYS A 237 9.29 6.68 -6.64
C CYS A 237 8.24 7.76 -6.39
N LEU A 238 8.69 8.95 -5.99
CA LEU A 238 7.82 10.04 -5.56
C LEU A 238 7.58 11.02 -6.71
N PRO A 239 6.42 11.69 -6.73
CA PRO A 239 6.17 12.75 -7.70
C PRO A 239 6.90 14.06 -7.37
N HIS A 240 7.23 14.30 -6.10
CA HIS A 240 7.89 15.53 -5.64
C HIS A 240 8.62 15.31 -4.31
N GLU A 241 9.68 16.07 -4.01
CA GLU A 241 10.48 15.92 -2.79
C GLU A 241 9.70 16.27 -1.51
N LEU A 242 8.65 17.10 -1.59
CA LEU A 242 7.86 17.47 -0.41
C LEU A 242 7.24 16.27 0.33
N ILE A 243 7.12 15.12 -0.35
CA ILE A 243 6.58 13.88 0.22
C ILE A 243 7.62 13.12 1.06
N THR A 244 8.92 13.44 0.95
CA THR A 244 9.99 12.76 1.71
C THR A 244 9.94 13.04 3.21
N THR A 245 9.11 13.98 3.67
CA THR A 245 8.91 14.33 5.09
C THR A 245 8.65 13.11 5.97
N LYS A 246 7.92 12.10 5.48
CA LYS A 246 7.70 10.81 6.19
C LYS A 246 8.98 10.00 6.44
N TRP A 247 10.00 10.15 5.60
CA TRP A 247 11.30 9.47 5.75
C TRP A 247 12.29 10.27 6.59
N HIS A 248 12.20 11.60 6.58
CA HIS A 248 13.05 12.46 7.41
C HIS A 248 12.83 12.27 8.91
N ALA A 249 11.67 11.74 9.32
CA ALA A 249 11.41 11.32 10.70
C ALA A 249 12.28 10.14 11.17
N ASN A 250 12.94 9.42 10.24
CA ASN A 250 13.87 8.34 10.55
C ASN A 250 15.27 8.64 9.96
N PRO A 251 16.24 9.09 10.78
CA PRO A 251 17.57 9.51 10.31
C PRO A 251 18.38 8.43 9.58
N LYS A 252 18.00 7.16 9.70
CA LYS A 252 18.68 6.02 9.05
C LYS A 252 18.06 5.63 7.71
N ALA A 253 16.90 6.19 7.36
CA ALA A 253 16.21 5.86 6.11
C ALA A 253 16.74 6.74 4.98
N THR A 254 17.23 6.13 3.91
CA THR A 254 17.50 6.87 2.67
C THR A 254 16.17 7.32 2.09
N PRO A 255 15.97 8.64 1.85
CA PRO A 255 14.72 9.13 1.29
C PRO A 255 14.54 8.56 -0.14
N PRO A 256 13.30 8.23 -0.53
CA PRO A 256 13.03 7.77 -1.88
C PRO A 256 13.28 8.90 -2.90
N ALA A 257 13.61 8.53 -4.14
CA ALA A 257 13.85 9.50 -5.19
C ALA A 257 12.53 10.13 -5.70
N ALA A 258 12.54 11.44 -5.90
CA ALA A 258 11.44 12.17 -6.51
C ALA A 258 11.66 12.28 -8.02
N PHE A 259 11.15 11.35 -8.81
CA PHE A 259 11.30 11.41 -10.27
C PHE A 259 10.18 12.20 -10.96
N GLY A 260 9.04 12.40 -10.29
CA GLY A 260 7.81 12.84 -10.94
C GLY A 260 6.86 11.67 -11.20
N ILE A 261 5.58 11.97 -11.43
CA ILE A 261 4.62 10.96 -11.91
C ILE A 261 5.04 10.54 -13.31
N PRO A 262 5.07 9.24 -13.65
CA PRO A 262 5.42 8.80 -15.00
C PRO A 262 4.47 9.34 -16.07
N LEU A 263 5.02 10.09 -17.03
CA LEU A 263 4.31 10.61 -18.20
C LEU A 263 4.75 9.87 -19.46
N MET A 264 3.84 9.77 -20.44
CA MET A 264 4.15 9.18 -21.76
C MET A 264 5.32 9.92 -22.43
N SER A 265 6.09 9.24 -23.27
CA SER A 265 7.32 9.80 -23.87
C SER A 265 7.11 11.10 -24.66
N LYS A 266 5.91 11.32 -25.19
CA LYS A 266 5.52 12.55 -25.91
C LYS A 266 5.70 13.82 -25.09
N PHE A 267 5.62 13.73 -23.76
CA PHE A 267 5.86 14.88 -22.88
C PHE A 267 7.33 15.34 -22.84
N ASN A 268 8.26 14.55 -23.40
CA ASN A 268 9.67 14.96 -23.55
C ASN A 268 9.88 15.90 -24.75
N GLN A 269 8.94 15.94 -25.70
CA GLN A 269 9.02 16.76 -26.91
C GLN A 269 7.66 17.42 -27.15
N LEU A 270 7.44 18.52 -26.44
CA LEU A 270 6.18 19.26 -26.48
C LEU A 270 6.16 20.25 -27.65
N PRO A 271 5.04 20.38 -28.38
CA PRO A 271 4.88 21.45 -29.35
C PRO A 271 4.86 22.83 -28.67
N SER A 272 5.20 23.86 -29.43
CA SER A 272 4.91 25.24 -29.03
C SER A 272 3.40 25.45 -28.92
N GLN A 273 2.97 26.49 -28.21
CA GLN A 273 1.55 26.79 -28.06
C GLN A 273 0.92 27.12 -29.43
N ASP A 274 1.63 27.85 -30.28
CA ASP A 274 1.18 28.21 -31.62
C ASP A 274 1.09 26.99 -32.55
N GLU A 275 2.08 26.08 -32.50
CA GLU A 275 2.04 24.82 -33.25
C GLU A 275 0.84 23.97 -32.83
N ALA A 276 0.58 23.89 -31.52
CA ALA A 276 -0.55 23.14 -30.98
C ALA A 276 -1.89 23.76 -31.39
N ARG A 277 -2.01 25.10 -31.36
CA ARG A 277 -3.21 25.82 -31.84
C ARG A 277 -3.44 25.64 -33.33
N ALA A 278 -2.38 25.69 -34.13
CA ALA A 278 -2.46 25.45 -35.57
C ALA A 278 -2.94 24.02 -35.89
N GLN A 279 -2.43 23.02 -35.17
CA GLN A 279 -2.87 21.62 -35.31
C GLN A 279 -4.35 21.42 -34.96
N LEU A 280 -4.89 22.22 -34.04
CA LEU A 280 -6.28 22.15 -33.59
C LEU A 280 -7.19 23.16 -34.29
N HIS A 281 -6.68 23.92 -35.28
CA HIS A 281 -7.40 24.96 -35.99
C HIS A 281 -8.01 26.05 -35.08
N LEU A 282 -7.26 26.45 -34.05
CA LEU A 282 -7.68 27.48 -33.09
C LEU A 282 -7.15 28.86 -33.48
N ASP A 283 -7.84 29.90 -33.02
CA ASP A 283 -7.39 31.28 -33.20
C ASP A 283 -6.22 31.54 -32.25
N SER A 284 -5.06 31.89 -32.81
CA SER A 284 -3.85 32.18 -32.04
C SER A 284 -4.00 33.38 -31.10
N GLY A 285 -4.91 34.31 -31.40
CA GLY A 285 -5.11 35.54 -30.63
C GLY A 285 -6.17 35.43 -29.53
N ALA A 286 -6.98 34.37 -29.52
CA ALA A 286 -8.07 34.20 -28.56
C ALA A 286 -7.59 33.45 -27.29
N PRO A 287 -8.13 33.79 -26.10
CA PRO A 287 -7.92 32.98 -24.90
C PRO A 287 -8.50 31.57 -25.09
N VAL A 288 -7.76 30.54 -24.69
CA VAL A 288 -8.17 29.13 -24.82
C VAL A 288 -8.28 28.47 -23.46
N VAL A 289 -9.46 27.92 -23.15
CA VAL A 289 -9.70 27.10 -21.95
C VAL A 289 -9.86 25.64 -22.38
N LEU A 290 -9.09 24.74 -21.77
CA LEU A 290 -9.27 23.29 -21.93
C LEU A 290 -10.03 22.72 -20.72
N ALA A 291 -11.21 22.18 -20.97
CA ALA A 291 -12.02 21.48 -19.99
C ALA A 291 -11.79 19.96 -20.09
N LEU A 292 -11.34 19.35 -18.99
CA LEU A 292 -11.03 17.93 -18.88
C LEU A 292 -12.04 17.21 -17.97
N GLY A 293 -12.84 16.31 -18.55
CA GLY A 293 -13.77 15.46 -17.78
C GLY A 293 -13.12 14.21 -17.16
N GLY A 294 -11.80 14.04 -17.32
CA GLY A 294 -11.10 12.78 -17.04
C GLY A 294 -11.55 11.64 -17.96
N GLY A 295 -11.10 10.41 -17.70
CA GLY A 295 -11.45 9.25 -18.53
C GLY A 295 -12.95 8.94 -18.60
N LEU A 296 -13.70 9.33 -17.55
CA LEU A 296 -15.14 9.07 -17.41
C LEU A 296 -16.04 10.25 -17.79
N GLY A 297 -15.49 11.43 -18.12
CA GLY A 297 -16.25 12.56 -18.64
C GLY A 297 -17.39 13.07 -17.75
N LEU A 298 -17.24 13.04 -16.42
CA LEU A 298 -18.33 13.36 -15.49
C LEU A 298 -18.51 14.86 -15.32
N GLY A 299 -19.73 15.38 -15.51
CA GLY A 299 -20.10 16.79 -15.30
C GLY A 299 -19.51 17.80 -16.29
N ILE A 300 -18.79 17.32 -17.31
CA ILE A 300 -17.99 18.17 -18.20
C ILE A 300 -18.82 19.01 -19.16
N ASP A 301 -20.01 18.52 -19.52
CA ASP A 301 -21.02 19.22 -20.32
C ASP A 301 -21.55 20.47 -19.60
N THR A 302 -21.82 20.35 -18.29
CA THR A 302 -22.26 21.47 -17.45
C THR A 302 -21.17 22.54 -17.32
N VAL A 303 -19.92 22.11 -17.11
CA VAL A 303 -18.76 23.01 -17.06
C VAL A 303 -18.58 23.76 -18.39
N ALA A 304 -18.65 23.04 -19.52
CA ALA A 304 -18.50 23.63 -20.85
C ALA A 304 -19.61 24.66 -21.15
N ALA A 305 -20.87 24.33 -20.85
CA ALA A 305 -22.00 25.25 -21.04
C ALA A 305 -21.83 26.54 -20.22
N ARG A 306 -21.39 26.43 -18.96
CA ARG A 306 -21.11 27.60 -18.10
C ARG A 306 -20.01 28.48 -18.67
N LEU A 307 -18.89 27.88 -19.09
CA LEU A 307 -17.77 28.61 -19.69
C LEU A 307 -18.21 29.36 -20.95
N LEU A 308 -18.98 28.71 -21.84
CA LEU A 308 -19.45 29.34 -23.08
C LEU A 308 -20.41 30.51 -22.84
N ALA A 309 -21.29 30.38 -21.84
CA ALA A 309 -22.27 31.40 -21.49
C ALA A 309 -21.66 32.64 -20.81
N ASN A 310 -20.57 32.47 -20.06
CA ASN A 310 -20.05 33.51 -19.16
C ASN A 310 -18.63 33.98 -19.49
N THR A 311 -17.96 33.39 -20.48
CA THR A 311 -16.62 33.81 -20.93
C THR A 311 -16.62 34.10 -22.42
N LYS A 312 -15.57 34.76 -22.94
CA LYS A 312 -15.34 34.92 -24.40
C LYS A 312 -14.32 33.95 -24.98
N ALA A 313 -13.71 33.10 -24.15
CA ALA A 313 -12.66 32.17 -24.56
C ALA A 313 -13.15 31.13 -25.59
N GLN A 314 -12.21 30.58 -26.36
CA GLN A 314 -12.40 29.32 -27.06
C GLN A 314 -12.31 28.17 -26.03
N VAL A 315 -13.28 27.27 -26.06
CA VAL A 315 -13.42 26.17 -25.10
C VAL A 315 -13.17 24.86 -25.83
N LEU A 316 -12.09 24.18 -25.43
CA LEU A 316 -11.79 22.82 -25.85
C LEU A 316 -12.34 21.86 -24.79
N VAL A 317 -13.04 20.82 -25.20
CA VAL A 317 -13.59 19.83 -24.27
C VAL A 317 -13.13 18.44 -24.64
N LEU A 318 -12.52 17.74 -23.66
CA LEU A 318 -12.23 16.31 -23.75
C LEU A 318 -13.19 15.55 -22.84
N ALA A 319 -14.18 14.90 -23.46
CA ALA A 319 -15.23 14.14 -22.78
C ALA A 319 -14.82 12.70 -22.41
N GLY A 320 -13.60 12.28 -22.78
CA GLY A 320 -13.11 10.94 -22.49
C GLY A 320 -13.98 9.86 -23.17
N GLN A 321 -14.40 8.86 -22.40
CA GLN A 321 -15.23 7.75 -22.90
C GLN A 321 -16.74 7.95 -22.67
N ASN A 322 -17.16 9.13 -22.22
CA ASN A 322 -18.57 9.39 -21.92
C ASN A 322 -19.36 9.75 -23.19
N ALA A 323 -20.01 8.74 -23.78
CA ALA A 323 -20.80 8.91 -24.99
C ALA A 323 -22.01 9.84 -24.81
N GLU A 324 -22.62 9.87 -23.63
CA GLU A 324 -23.76 10.73 -23.33
C GLU A 324 -23.33 12.20 -23.25
N ALA A 325 -22.28 12.50 -22.48
CA ALA A 325 -21.72 13.85 -22.40
C ALA A 325 -21.25 14.32 -23.79
N LEU A 326 -20.62 13.44 -24.58
CA LEU A 326 -20.19 13.76 -25.94
C LEU A 326 -21.39 14.11 -26.84
N ALA A 327 -22.50 13.39 -26.74
CA ALA A 327 -23.72 13.68 -27.50
C ALA A 327 -24.35 15.03 -27.10
N THR A 328 -24.38 15.35 -25.80
CA THR A 328 -24.84 16.65 -25.30
C THR A 328 -23.94 17.79 -25.78
N LEU A 329 -22.63 17.64 -25.67
CA LEU A 329 -21.64 18.62 -26.12
C LEU A 329 -21.70 18.86 -27.63
N ASN A 330 -21.89 17.81 -28.45
CA ASN A 330 -22.01 17.95 -29.90
C ASN A 330 -23.25 18.78 -30.32
N LYS A 331 -24.34 18.76 -29.54
CA LYS A 331 -25.48 19.66 -29.77
C LYS A 331 -25.14 21.12 -29.44
N LEU A 332 -24.29 21.35 -28.43
CA LEU A 332 -23.81 22.69 -28.09
C LEU A 332 -22.86 23.25 -29.14
N VAL A 333 -22.06 22.41 -29.83
CA VAL A 333 -21.17 22.85 -30.92
C VAL A 333 -21.96 23.60 -32.00
N ALA A 334 -23.16 23.13 -32.35
CA ALA A 334 -24.01 23.80 -33.33
C ALA A 334 -24.42 25.24 -32.94
N HIS A 335 -24.43 25.56 -31.64
CA HIS A 335 -24.73 26.89 -31.12
C HIS A 335 -23.48 27.77 -30.99
N TYR A 336 -22.29 27.17 -30.94
CA TYR A 336 -21.01 27.85 -30.72
C TYR A 336 -19.90 27.32 -31.66
N PRO A 337 -20.09 27.33 -32.98
CA PRO A 337 -19.20 26.62 -33.93
C PRO A 337 -17.75 27.12 -33.92
N ASP A 338 -17.53 28.40 -33.66
CA ASP A 338 -16.18 29.01 -33.66
C ASP A 338 -15.53 29.04 -32.25
N ARG A 339 -16.30 28.66 -31.22
CA ARG A 339 -15.90 28.79 -29.81
C ARG A 339 -15.85 27.47 -29.05
N LEU A 340 -16.56 26.43 -29.50
CA LEU A 340 -16.57 25.14 -28.84
C LEU A 340 -16.02 24.07 -29.78
N SER A 341 -14.99 23.35 -29.33
CA SER A 341 -14.49 22.16 -30.00
C SER A 341 -14.45 20.99 -29.02
N VAL A 342 -14.96 19.84 -29.46
CA VAL A 342 -15.24 18.70 -28.59
C VAL A 342 -14.59 17.44 -29.16
N TRP A 343 -13.92 16.70 -28.28
CA TRP A 343 -13.33 15.41 -28.58
C TRP A 343 -13.70 14.38 -27.51
N GLY A 344 -13.69 13.11 -27.89
CA GLY A 344 -13.77 11.99 -26.95
C GLY A 344 -12.43 11.70 -26.30
N TRP A 345 -11.96 10.47 -26.44
CA TRP A 345 -10.63 10.04 -26.00
C TRP A 345 -9.54 10.41 -27.03
N THR A 346 -8.35 10.78 -26.54
CA THR A 346 -7.17 11.06 -27.38
C THR A 346 -5.91 10.47 -26.76
N ASP A 347 -4.96 10.08 -27.61
CA ASP A 347 -3.59 9.69 -27.25
C ASP A 347 -2.58 10.85 -27.39
N ASN A 348 -3.03 12.04 -27.82
CA ASN A 348 -2.21 13.24 -28.04
C ASN A 348 -2.62 14.38 -27.10
N ILE A 349 -2.82 14.08 -25.81
CA ILE A 349 -3.29 15.05 -24.80
C ILE A 349 -2.35 16.26 -24.66
N GLU A 350 -1.05 16.05 -24.90
CA GLU A 350 -0.02 17.08 -24.84
C GLU A 350 -0.29 18.24 -25.81
N VAL A 351 -0.88 17.97 -26.98
CA VAL A 351 -1.25 19.01 -27.96
C VAL A 351 -2.36 19.89 -27.39
N PHE A 352 -3.40 19.30 -26.81
CA PHE A 352 -4.51 20.04 -26.21
C PHE A 352 -4.04 20.88 -25.02
N LEU A 353 -3.22 20.30 -24.15
CA LEU A 353 -2.66 21.00 -23.00
C LEU A 353 -1.78 22.17 -23.44
N ARG A 354 -0.93 22.00 -24.46
CA ARG A 354 -0.07 23.08 -24.96
C ARG A 354 -0.83 24.18 -25.68
N ALA A 355 -1.94 23.87 -26.34
CA ALA A 355 -2.79 24.87 -27.01
C ALA A 355 -3.54 25.78 -26.01
N ALA A 356 -3.85 25.26 -24.82
CA ALA A 356 -4.61 25.96 -23.79
C ALA A 356 -3.79 27.03 -23.04
N ASP A 357 -4.50 28.04 -22.54
CA ASP A 357 -3.95 29.02 -21.59
C ASP A 357 -4.23 28.62 -20.14
N VAL A 358 -5.44 28.07 -19.90
CA VAL A 358 -5.90 27.59 -18.59
C VAL A 358 -6.58 26.23 -18.76
N VAL A 359 -6.30 25.31 -17.84
CA VAL A 359 -6.96 24.01 -17.79
C VAL A 359 -7.98 23.99 -16.65
N VAL A 360 -9.15 23.43 -16.91
CA VAL A 360 -10.24 23.27 -15.96
C VAL A 360 -10.59 21.79 -15.87
N GLY A 361 -10.78 21.25 -14.66
CA GLY A 361 -11.28 19.88 -14.52
C GLY A 361 -10.89 19.21 -13.21
N LYS A 362 -10.67 17.90 -13.28
CA LYS A 362 -10.36 17.08 -12.10
C LYS A 362 -8.87 17.10 -11.76
N PRO A 363 -8.47 17.31 -10.49
CA PRO A 363 -7.07 17.31 -10.05
C PRO A 363 -6.58 15.88 -9.77
N GLY A 364 -6.83 14.94 -10.70
CA GLY A 364 -6.23 13.61 -10.64
C GLY A 364 -4.71 13.74 -10.76
N GLY A 365 -3.93 12.93 -10.04
CA GLY A 365 -2.49 13.15 -9.97
C GLY A 365 -1.80 13.14 -11.32
N LEU A 366 -2.19 12.23 -12.23
CA LEU A 366 -1.68 12.24 -13.61
C LEU A 366 -2.06 13.52 -14.36
N THR A 367 -3.32 13.96 -14.30
CA THR A 367 -3.76 15.21 -14.92
C THR A 367 -2.91 16.38 -14.42
N VAL A 368 -2.69 16.48 -13.11
CA VAL A 368 -1.84 17.54 -12.53
C VAL A 368 -0.42 17.46 -13.09
N ALA A 369 0.19 16.28 -13.14
CA ALA A 369 1.53 16.12 -13.68
C ALA A 369 1.63 16.49 -15.17
N GLU A 370 0.66 16.08 -16.00
CA GLU A 370 0.59 16.42 -17.42
C GLU A 370 0.41 17.93 -17.63
N VAL A 371 -0.48 18.56 -16.86
CA VAL A 371 -0.74 20.01 -16.89
C VAL A 371 0.50 20.82 -16.51
N LEU A 372 1.19 20.43 -15.43
CA LEU A 372 2.44 21.06 -15.02
C LEU A 372 3.56 20.84 -16.05
N ALA A 373 3.67 19.64 -16.63
CA ALA A 373 4.63 19.35 -17.71
C ALA A 373 4.36 20.19 -18.97
N CYS A 374 3.12 20.63 -19.19
CA CYS A 374 2.78 21.56 -20.27
C CYS A 374 2.86 23.04 -19.86
N GLY A 375 3.21 23.33 -18.60
CA GLY A 375 3.32 24.67 -18.04
C GLY A 375 2.01 25.43 -18.02
N ARG A 376 0.90 24.75 -17.72
CA ARG A 376 -0.43 25.35 -17.68
C ARG A 376 -0.96 25.38 -16.24
N PRO A 377 -1.74 26.40 -15.85
CA PRO A 377 -2.46 26.40 -14.59
C PRO A 377 -3.67 25.47 -14.60
N LEU A 378 -4.04 24.95 -13.43
CA LEU A 378 -5.22 24.11 -13.24
C LEU A 378 -6.24 24.75 -12.29
N LEU A 379 -7.45 25.00 -12.79
CA LEU A 379 -8.60 25.29 -11.94
C LEU A 379 -9.39 24.00 -11.72
N ALA A 380 -9.29 23.45 -10.52
CA ALA A 380 -9.98 22.23 -10.16
C ALA A 380 -11.46 22.52 -9.86
N THR A 381 -12.38 21.85 -10.56
CA THR A 381 -13.84 22.03 -10.36
C THR A 381 -14.51 20.85 -9.69
N CYS A 382 -13.85 19.68 -9.70
CA CYS A 382 -14.32 18.48 -9.05
C CYS A 382 -13.15 17.78 -8.36
N CYS A 383 -13.21 17.59 -7.05
CA CYS A 383 -12.20 16.88 -6.27
C CYS A 383 -12.88 15.71 -5.56
N LEU A 384 -12.39 14.48 -5.75
CA LEU A 384 -12.93 13.30 -5.06
C LEU A 384 -12.65 13.29 -3.54
N ARG A 385 -12.12 14.38 -2.98
CA ARG A 385 -11.58 14.44 -1.61
C ARG A 385 -10.62 13.27 -1.38
N GLY A 386 -10.17 13.02 -0.15
CA GLY A 386 -9.29 11.89 0.18
C GLY A 386 -8.07 11.79 -0.76
N GLN A 387 -8.16 10.92 -1.77
CA GLN A 387 -7.16 10.70 -2.82
C GLN A 387 -6.64 11.99 -3.50
N GLU A 388 -7.53 12.90 -3.88
CA GLU A 388 -7.16 14.06 -4.71
C GLU A 388 -6.90 15.34 -3.91
N SER A 389 -7.20 15.34 -2.61
CA SER A 389 -6.99 16.49 -1.73
C SER A 389 -5.51 16.92 -1.70
N PHE A 390 -4.59 15.96 -1.78
CA PHE A 390 -3.15 16.25 -1.86
C PHE A 390 -2.77 16.99 -3.14
N ASN A 391 -3.41 16.65 -4.26
CA ASN A 391 -3.13 17.26 -5.55
C ASN A 391 -3.62 18.72 -5.58
N VAL A 392 -4.80 18.98 -5.03
CA VAL A 392 -5.34 20.35 -4.85
C VAL A 392 -4.41 21.18 -3.97
N ARG A 393 -4.03 20.65 -2.80
CA ARG A 393 -3.12 21.33 -1.89
C ARG A 393 -1.78 21.65 -2.57
N PHE A 394 -1.24 20.71 -3.35
CA PHE A 394 0.00 20.90 -4.08
C PHE A 394 -0.07 22.06 -5.08
N ILE A 395 -1.13 22.14 -5.91
CA ILE A 395 -1.26 23.22 -6.89
C ILE A 395 -1.51 24.59 -6.25
N GLU A 396 -2.19 24.63 -5.10
CA GLU A 396 -2.46 25.86 -4.34
C GLU A 396 -1.21 26.39 -3.65
N GLU A 397 -0.48 25.53 -2.92
CA GLU A 397 0.76 25.90 -2.22
C GLU A 397 1.81 26.46 -3.18
N HIS A 398 1.88 25.93 -4.41
CA HIS A 398 2.81 26.38 -5.43
C HIS A 398 2.25 27.51 -6.33
N LYS A 399 1.01 27.95 -6.09
CA LYS A 399 0.35 29.01 -6.87
C LYS A 399 0.33 28.70 -8.37
N VAL A 400 0.02 27.46 -8.72
CA VAL A 400 -0.13 26.95 -10.11
C VAL A 400 -1.52 26.40 -10.38
N GLY A 401 -2.41 26.51 -9.41
CA GLY A 401 -3.82 26.20 -9.55
C GLY A 401 -4.57 26.46 -8.26
N ARG A 402 -5.86 26.14 -8.25
CA ARG A 402 -6.68 26.14 -7.05
C ARG A 402 -7.95 25.34 -7.24
N LEU A 403 -8.59 24.94 -6.14
CA LEU A 403 -9.97 24.48 -6.17
C LEU A 403 -10.90 25.68 -6.35
N VAL A 404 -11.86 25.56 -7.26
CA VAL A 404 -12.86 26.59 -7.55
C VAL A 404 -14.24 25.95 -7.55
N HIS A 405 -15.19 26.58 -6.87
CA HIS A 405 -16.58 26.14 -6.91
C HIS A 405 -17.19 26.46 -8.29
N GLU A 406 -18.17 25.67 -8.74
CA GLU A 406 -18.66 25.74 -10.13
C GLU A 406 -19.32 27.08 -10.52
N ASP A 407 -19.83 27.83 -9.54
CA ASP A 407 -20.38 29.19 -9.70
C ASP A 407 -19.29 30.26 -9.82
N GLU A 408 -18.15 30.09 -9.15
CA GLU A 408 -17.00 31.01 -9.21
C GLU A 408 -16.07 30.73 -10.39
N LEU A 409 -16.23 29.59 -11.08
CA LEU A 409 -15.34 29.15 -12.15
C LEU A 409 -15.13 30.21 -13.23
N CYS A 410 -16.21 30.80 -13.75
CA CYS A 410 -16.12 31.74 -14.86
C CYS A 410 -15.44 33.05 -14.43
N LEU A 411 -15.72 33.52 -13.20
CA LEU A 411 -15.04 34.67 -12.61
C LEU A 411 -13.54 34.40 -12.43
N ALA A 412 -13.18 33.20 -11.98
CA ALA A 412 -11.79 32.80 -11.82
C ALA A 412 -11.02 32.75 -13.16
N VAL A 413 -11.67 32.23 -14.22
CA VAL A 413 -11.09 32.19 -15.57
C VAL A 413 -10.91 33.59 -16.14
N GLU A 414 -11.94 34.43 -16.10
CA GLU A 414 -11.87 35.81 -16.60
C GLU A 414 -10.85 36.65 -15.82
N ALA A 415 -10.72 36.45 -14.51
CA ALA A 415 -9.70 37.12 -13.70
C ALA A 415 -8.27 36.78 -14.15
N LEU A 416 -8.01 35.54 -14.57
CA LEU A 416 -6.70 35.14 -15.11
C LEU A 416 -6.45 35.78 -16.49
N PHE A 417 -7.47 35.86 -17.35
CA PHE A 417 -7.32 36.50 -18.67
C PHE A 417 -7.25 38.03 -18.61
N ALA A 418 -7.82 38.64 -17.57
CA ALA A 418 -7.72 40.08 -17.32
C ALA A 418 -6.30 40.51 -16.85
N ASP A 419 -5.49 39.58 -16.33
CA ASP A 419 -4.11 39.83 -15.91
C ASP A 419 -3.13 38.86 -16.61
N PRO A 420 -2.73 39.17 -17.87
CA PRO A 420 -1.82 38.32 -18.64
C PRO A 420 -0.44 38.12 -17.97
N ALA A 421 0.02 39.08 -17.17
CA ALA A 421 1.30 38.97 -16.47
C ALA A 421 1.21 37.93 -15.35
N ALA A 422 0.16 38.00 -14.52
CA ALA A 422 -0.08 37.00 -13.48
C ALA A 422 -0.29 35.58 -14.06
N LEU A 423 -0.99 35.47 -15.19
CA LEU A 423 -1.16 34.20 -15.89
C LEU A 423 0.15 33.66 -16.43
N ALA A 424 0.98 34.49 -17.07
CA ALA A 424 2.31 34.11 -17.56
C ALA A 424 3.22 33.63 -16.41
N ASP A 425 3.22 34.34 -15.28
CA ASP A 425 3.97 33.95 -14.09
C ASP A 425 3.50 32.60 -13.54
N MET A 426 2.18 32.37 -13.53
CA MET A 426 1.58 31.10 -13.11
C MET A 426 1.97 29.94 -14.04
N GLN A 427 1.97 30.18 -15.35
CA GLN A 427 2.42 29.23 -16.37
C GLN A 427 3.92 28.92 -16.24
N ALA A 428 4.76 29.93 -15.97
CA ALA A 428 6.19 29.74 -15.74
C ALA A 428 6.47 28.88 -14.50
N ARG A 429 5.76 29.12 -13.39
CA ARG A 429 5.82 28.26 -12.18
C ARG A 429 5.39 26.83 -12.48
N ALA A 430 4.28 26.66 -13.20
CA ALA A 430 3.79 25.35 -13.59
C ALA A 430 4.84 24.59 -14.43
N TRP A 431 5.46 25.27 -15.40
CA TRP A 431 6.48 24.68 -16.27
C TRP A 431 7.70 24.20 -15.47
N ALA A 432 8.15 25.00 -14.51
CA ALA A 432 9.29 24.69 -13.65
C ALA A 432 9.02 23.49 -12.72
N LEU A 433 7.77 23.31 -12.29
CA LEU A 433 7.35 22.16 -11.47
C LEU A 433 7.09 20.89 -12.27
N GLY A 434 6.80 21.03 -13.57
CA GLY A 434 6.54 19.91 -14.47
C GLY A 434 7.74 18.98 -14.63
N ARG A 435 7.65 17.76 -14.12
CA ARG A 435 8.68 16.71 -14.28
C ARG A 435 8.35 15.79 -15.43
N ARG A 436 9.22 15.76 -16.44
CA ARG A 436 9.04 14.96 -17.68
C ARG A 436 9.79 13.62 -17.62
N GLU A 437 10.79 13.52 -16.74
CA GLU A 437 11.67 12.36 -16.64
C GLU A 437 11.14 11.24 -15.71
N GLY A 438 9.94 11.39 -15.16
CA GLY A 438 9.36 10.46 -14.16
C GLY A 438 9.39 8.99 -14.61
N ALA A 439 8.97 8.73 -15.85
CA ALA A 439 8.98 7.38 -16.41
C ALA A 439 10.40 6.82 -16.57
N ALA A 440 11.34 7.65 -17.03
CA ALA A 440 12.73 7.27 -17.22
C ALA A 440 13.42 6.96 -15.87
N GLY A 441 13.19 7.78 -14.85
CA GLY A 441 13.71 7.57 -13.49
C GLY A 441 13.18 6.29 -12.84
N VAL A 442 11.87 6.02 -12.97
CA VAL A 442 11.27 4.76 -12.49
C VAL A 442 11.86 3.55 -13.22
N ALA A 443 12.02 3.62 -14.54
CA ALA A 443 12.62 2.54 -15.32
C ALA A 443 14.07 2.26 -14.90
N GLU A 444 14.85 3.31 -14.63
CA GLU A 444 16.22 3.18 -14.09
C GLU A 444 16.26 2.48 -12.75
N ALA A 445 15.41 2.92 -11.82
CA ALA A 445 15.30 2.33 -10.50
C ALA A 445 14.92 0.86 -10.61
N ALA A 446 13.91 0.52 -11.42
CA ALA A 446 13.48 -0.87 -11.63
C ALA A 446 14.62 -1.75 -12.16
N LEU A 447 15.35 -1.31 -13.18
CA LEU A 447 16.48 -2.06 -13.74
C LEU A 447 17.63 -2.23 -12.75
N THR A 448 17.92 -1.19 -11.94
CA THR A 448 18.93 -1.25 -10.88
C THR A 448 18.55 -2.27 -9.80
N PHE A 449 17.28 -2.30 -9.40
CA PHE A 449 16.76 -3.29 -8.45
C PHE A 449 16.81 -4.71 -9.03
N ALA A 450 16.49 -4.89 -10.31
CA ALA A 450 16.58 -6.18 -10.98
C ALA A 450 18.02 -6.72 -11.06
N GLN A 451 19.02 -5.85 -11.26
CA GLN A 451 20.43 -6.24 -11.35
C GLN A 451 21.07 -6.54 -9.99
N SER A 452 20.66 -5.82 -8.95
CA SER A 452 21.21 -6.00 -7.59
C SER A 452 20.67 -7.25 -6.89
N HIS A 453 19.56 -7.83 -7.37
CA HIS A 453 19.04 -9.10 -6.86
C HIS A 453 19.61 -10.28 -7.64
N THR A 454 20.37 -11.14 -6.96
CA THR A 454 20.66 -12.48 -7.47
C THR A 454 19.42 -13.35 -7.20
N PRO A 455 18.75 -13.91 -8.24
CA PRO A 455 17.61 -14.79 -8.01
C PRO A 455 18.05 -15.97 -7.14
N GLN A 456 17.35 -16.19 -6.03
CA GLN A 456 17.53 -17.40 -5.23
C GLN A 456 17.20 -18.61 -6.11
N GLN A 457 18.14 -19.54 -6.24
CA GLN A 457 17.79 -20.90 -6.63
C GLN A 457 16.70 -21.37 -5.65
N PRO A 458 15.51 -21.77 -6.14
CA PRO A 458 14.46 -22.23 -5.25
C PRO A 458 15.00 -23.44 -4.48
N ASP A 459 14.96 -23.37 -3.14
CA ASP A 459 15.13 -24.56 -2.32
C ASP A 459 14.20 -25.66 -2.88
N THR A 460 14.74 -26.87 -3.05
CA THR A 460 14.00 -27.96 -3.70
C THR A 460 12.57 -28.05 -3.16
N PRO A 461 11.53 -28.19 -4.02
CA PRO A 461 10.11 -28.09 -3.62
C PRO A 461 9.71 -28.97 -2.42
N ARG A 462 10.46 -30.05 -2.21
CA ARG A 462 10.28 -31.00 -1.12
C ARG A 462 10.69 -30.46 0.25
N LEU A 463 11.76 -29.66 0.32
CA LEU A 463 12.28 -29.10 1.58
C LEU A 463 11.36 -27.99 2.10
N GLU A 464 10.89 -27.13 1.21
CA GLU A 464 9.97 -26.03 1.52
C GLU A 464 8.60 -26.54 2.01
N TRP A 465 8.09 -27.60 1.37
CA TRP A 465 6.87 -28.27 1.79
C TRP A 465 7.00 -28.91 3.19
N LEU A 466 8.13 -29.55 3.48
CA LEU A 466 8.42 -30.12 4.80
C LEU A 466 8.51 -29.02 5.88
N ARG A 467 9.13 -27.88 5.55
CA ARG A 467 9.26 -26.73 6.44
C ARG A 467 7.90 -26.12 6.78
N GLN A 468 7.02 -25.95 5.80
CA GLN A 468 5.65 -25.47 6.01
C GLN A 468 4.80 -26.42 6.85
N ILE A 469 4.97 -27.73 6.69
CA ILE A 469 4.31 -28.73 7.54
C ILE A 469 4.82 -28.59 8.98
N ALA A 470 6.14 -28.49 9.17
CA ALA A 470 6.72 -28.34 10.49
C ALA A 470 6.26 -27.07 11.20
N GLN A 471 6.22 -25.93 10.50
CA GLN A 471 5.68 -24.67 11.04
C GLN A 471 4.22 -24.82 11.51
N ARG A 472 3.37 -25.49 10.71
CA ARG A 472 1.97 -25.74 11.08
C ARG A 472 1.84 -26.68 12.28
N CYS A 473 2.61 -27.77 12.30
CA CYS A 473 2.61 -28.71 13.41
C CYS A 473 3.09 -28.05 14.70
N LEU A 474 4.19 -27.30 14.66
CA LEU A 474 4.73 -26.57 15.80
C LEU A 474 3.77 -25.51 16.32
N GLY A 475 3.15 -24.73 15.42
CA GLY A 475 2.16 -23.73 15.82
C GLY A 475 0.92 -24.37 16.49
N ASN A 476 0.53 -25.58 16.10
CA ASN A 476 -0.55 -26.31 16.76
C ASN A 476 -0.14 -26.87 18.12
N VAL A 477 1.11 -27.34 18.26
CA VAL A 477 1.68 -27.77 19.55
C VAL A 477 1.71 -26.59 20.52
N ASP A 478 2.15 -25.42 20.09
CA ASP A 478 2.15 -24.21 20.92
C ASP A 478 0.73 -23.82 21.36
N LYS A 479 -0.25 -23.82 20.46
CA LYS A 479 -1.65 -23.53 20.82
C LYS A 479 -2.22 -24.52 21.84
N LEU A 480 -1.89 -25.80 21.69
CA LEU A 480 -2.32 -26.83 22.63
C LEU A 480 -1.64 -26.64 23.99
N TYR A 481 -0.35 -26.32 23.99
CA TYR A 481 0.42 -26.00 25.20
C TYR A 481 -0.14 -24.77 25.91
N HIS A 482 -0.45 -23.69 25.17
CA HIS A 482 -1.07 -22.48 25.71
C HIS A 482 -2.39 -22.78 26.39
N ARG A 483 -3.24 -23.59 25.73
CA ARG A 483 -4.55 -23.97 26.27
C ARG A 483 -4.45 -24.90 27.48
N TRP A 484 -3.53 -25.86 27.46
CA TRP A 484 -3.35 -26.81 28.56
C TRP A 484 -2.78 -26.13 29.80
N HIS A 485 -1.82 -25.21 29.63
CA HIS A 485 -1.18 -24.49 30.73
C HIS A 485 -1.87 -23.16 31.07
N GLY A 486 -3.01 -22.86 30.44
CA GLY A 486 -3.79 -21.65 30.72
C GLY A 486 -3.01 -20.35 30.52
N LEU A 487 -2.11 -20.31 29.54
CA LEU A 487 -1.25 -19.14 29.32
C LEU A 487 -2.08 -17.97 28.78
N GLN A 488 -1.85 -16.78 29.34
CA GLN A 488 -2.47 -15.54 28.90
C GLN A 488 -1.49 -14.72 28.06
N PRO A 489 -1.92 -14.12 26.95
CA PRO A 489 -1.05 -13.27 26.13
C PRO A 489 -0.70 -11.98 26.87
N ILE A 490 0.56 -11.58 26.76
CA ILE A 490 1.11 -10.36 27.34
C ILE A 490 1.86 -9.62 26.23
N GLY A 491 1.23 -8.56 25.71
CA GLY A 491 1.72 -7.88 24.51
C GLY A 491 1.71 -8.79 23.27
N GLU A 492 2.59 -8.51 22.30
CA GLU A 492 2.57 -9.20 21.01
C GLU A 492 3.38 -10.50 20.99
N VAL A 493 4.44 -10.59 21.80
CA VAL A 493 5.49 -11.62 21.68
C VAL A 493 5.59 -12.55 22.89
N LEU A 494 4.83 -12.32 23.95
CA LEU A 494 4.92 -13.07 25.19
C LEU A 494 3.57 -13.66 25.63
N TYR A 495 3.64 -14.80 26.31
CA TYR A 495 2.58 -15.39 27.08
C TYR A 495 3.08 -15.62 28.51
N VAL A 496 2.19 -15.52 29.50
CA VAL A 496 2.46 -15.86 30.90
C VAL A 496 1.45 -16.87 31.42
N GLY A 497 1.93 -17.89 32.13
CA GLY A 497 1.11 -18.86 32.84
C GLY A 497 1.44 -18.88 34.33
N ARG A 498 0.54 -19.45 35.13
CA ARG A 498 0.75 -19.63 36.57
C ARG A 498 1.07 -21.10 36.85
N THR A 499 2.25 -21.36 37.42
CA THR A 499 2.73 -22.73 37.72
C THR A 499 3.23 -22.82 39.16
N ARG A 500 3.04 -23.97 39.83
CA ARG A 500 3.65 -24.21 41.15
C ARG A 500 5.10 -24.64 41.02
N TYR A 501 5.98 -24.02 41.79
CA TYR A 501 7.39 -24.35 41.85
C TYR A 501 7.63 -25.66 42.60
N ARG A 502 8.44 -26.55 42.02
CA ARG A 502 8.76 -27.89 42.56
C ARG A 502 10.26 -28.14 42.74
N GLY A 503 11.08 -27.11 42.53
CA GLY A 503 12.54 -27.21 42.69
C GLY A 503 12.98 -26.94 44.13
N PRO A 504 14.30 -26.99 44.41
CA PRO A 504 14.85 -26.65 45.72
C PRO A 504 14.60 -25.16 46.04
N ALA A 505 14.57 -24.80 47.32
CA ALA A 505 14.44 -23.39 47.69
C ALA A 505 15.57 -22.54 47.08
N MET A 506 15.22 -21.39 46.52
CA MET A 506 16.15 -20.47 45.85
C MET A 506 16.08 -19.09 46.49
N THR A 507 17.22 -18.41 46.54
CA THR A 507 17.33 -17.01 46.94
C THR A 507 17.96 -16.22 45.79
N PHE A 508 17.29 -15.17 45.35
CA PHE A 508 17.73 -14.30 44.28
C PHE A 508 18.59 -13.15 44.84
N ALA A 509 19.35 -12.49 43.95
CA ALA A 509 20.29 -11.43 44.32
C ALA A 509 19.64 -10.21 45.01
N ASP A 510 18.34 -9.99 44.81
CA ASP A 510 17.56 -8.94 45.47
C ASP A 510 16.96 -9.39 46.82
N GLY A 511 17.27 -10.61 47.28
CA GLY A 511 16.73 -11.18 48.51
C GLY A 511 15.40 -11.91 48.35
N THR A 512 14.79 -11.91 47.16
CA THR A 512 13.55 -12.67 46.89
C THR A 512 13.79 -14.16 47.17
N GLN A 513 12.89 -14.80 47.91
CA GLN A 513 12.92 -16.24 48.16
C GLN A 513 11.83 -16.96 47.37
N LEU A 514 12.18 -18.09 46.76
CA LEU A 514 11.24 -18.98 46.08
C LEU A 514 11.30 -20.36 46.73
N LYS A 515 10.20 -20.81 47.32
CA LYS A 515 10.10 -22.08 48.05
C LYS A 515 9.27 -23.10 47.27
N PRO A 516 9.49 -24.41 47.50
CA PRO A 516 8.64 -25.45 46.93
C PRO A 516 7.17 -25.21 47.29
N GLY A 517 6.29 -25.23 46.29
CA GLY A 517 4.85 -24.97 46.46
C GLY A 517 4.42 -23.54 46.09
N ASP A 518 5.34 -22.58 46.05
CA ASP A 518 5.05 -21.20 45.67
C ASP A 518 4.57 -21.11 44.21
N PHE A 519 3.76 -20.09 43.91
CA PHE A 519 3.34 -19.80 42.55
C PHE A 519 4.40 -18.95 41.83
N MET A 520 4.78 -19.38 40.62
CA MET A 520 5.66 -18.64 39.74
C MET A 520 4.98 -18.39 38.38
N GLY A 521 5.40 -17.33 37.72
CA GLY A 521 5.02 -17.05 36.33
C GLY A 521 5.88 -17.87 35.37
N THR A 522 5.27 -18.56 34.41
CA THR A 522 5.99 -19.22 33.31
C THR A 522 5.80 -18.41 32.04
N LEU A 523 6.89 -17.84 31.56
CA LEU A 523 6.95 -17.06 30.34
C LEU A 523 7.17 -17.96 29.13
N HIS A 524 6.41 -17.72 28.07
CA HIS A 524 6.55 -18.42 26.80
C HIS A 524 6.53 -17.42 25.65
N LEU A 525 7.40 -17.61 24.66
CA LEU A 525 7.42 -16.76 23.47
C LEU A 525 6.26 -17.11 22.54
N ASN A 526 5.71 -16.10 21.89
CA ASN A 526 4.73 -16.30 20.84
C ASN A 526 5.45 -16.67 19.53
N ASN A 527 5.77 -17.95 19.36
CA ASN A 527 6.56 -18.41 18.22
C ASN A 527 5.88 -18.13 16.85
N ALA A 528 4.55 -17.97 16.84
CA ALA A 528 3.79 -17.62 15.64
C ALA A 528 4.10 -16.22 15.09
N ARG A 529 4.81 -15.37 15.85
CA ARG A 529 5.22 -14.01 15.43
C ARG A 529 6.63 -13.93 14.85
N PHE A 530 7.41 -15.01 14.93
CA PHE A 530 8.75 -15.03 14.34
C PHE A 530 8.76 -14.88 12.81
N PRO A 531 7.84 -15.48 12.04
CA PRO A 531 7.74 -15.23 10.60
C PRO A 531 7.45 -13.76 10.24
N ASP A 532 6.66 -13.05 11.05
CA ASP A 532 6.32 -11.63 10.83
C ASP A 532 7.53 -10.68 11.06
N LEU A 533 8.61 -11.21 11.67
CA LEU A 533 9.88 -10.52 11.94
C LEU A 533 10.94 -10.80 10.85
N GLU A 534 10.68 -11.71 9.89
CA GLU A 534 11.60 -12.07 8.79
C GLU A 534 11.64 -11.05 7.63
N ALA A 535 10.73 -10.07 7.61
CA ALA A 535 10.62 -9.07 6.52
C ALA A 535 11.70 -7.97 6.56
N ASP A 536 12.54 -7.98 7.59
CA ASP A 536 13.54 -6.98 7.93
C ASP A 536 14.95 -7.60 7.79
N THR A 537 15.98 -6.82 7.47
CA THR A 537 17.39 -7.31 7.59
C THR A 537 17.62 -7.90 8.99
N SER A 538 18.54 -8.87 9.16
CA SER A 538 18.74 -9.57 10.46
C SER A 538 18.89 -8.62 11.66
N ILE A 539 19.46 -7.43 11.43
CA ILE A 539 19.60 -6.36 12.43
C ILE A 539 18.25 -5.67 12.74
N GLN A 540 17.46 -5.34 11.72
CA GLN A 540 16.16 -4.70 11.87
C GLN A 540 15.14 -5.64 12.55
N ALA A 541 15.15 -6.93 12.17
CA ALA A 541 14.36 -7.97 12.80
C ALA A 541 14.67 -8.09 14.31
N ALA A 542 15.97 -8.11 14.66
CA ALA A 542 16.42 -8.15 16.05
C ALA A 542 16.01 -6.89 16.84
N LEU A 543 16.11 -5.69 16.25
CA LEU A 543 15.69 -4.45 16.87
C LEU A 543 14.17 -4.39 17.10
N ARG A 544 13.39 -4.86 16.12
CA ARG A 544 11.93 -4.92 16.22
C ARG A 544 11.47 -5.93 17.27
N PHE A 545 12.06 -7.13 17.27
CA PHE A 545 11.84 -8.13 18.31
C PHE A 545 12.16 -7.54 19.69
N THR A 546 13.30 -6.84 19.83
CA THR A 546 13.69 -6.19 21.08
C THR A 546 12.64 -5.16 21.55
N ARG A 547 12.14 -4.31 20.64
CA ARG A 547 11.07 -3.33 20.96
C ARG A 547 9.78 -4.01 21.42
N LEU A 548 9.33 -5.04 20.72
CA LEU A 548 8.11 -5.79 21.06
C LEU A 548 8.25 -6.54 22.38
N MET A 549 9.43 -7.12 22.64
CA MET A 549 9.75 -7.76 23.91
C MET A 549 9.71 -6.74 25.06
N LEU A 550 10.32 -5.56 24.89
CA LEU A 550 10.28 -4.48 25.91
C LEU A 550 8.85 -4.00 26.17
N ALA A 551 8.04 -3.81 25.13
CA ALA A 551 6.63 -3.45 25.28
C ALA A 551 5.84 -4.54 26.03
N SER A 552 6.08 -5.80 25.71
CA SER A 552 5.45 -6.94 26.39
C SER A 552 5.88 -7.05 27.86
N MET A 553 7.16 -6.77 28.19
CA MET A 553 7.63 -6.70 29.58
C MET A 553 6.98 -5.56 30.37
N ARG A 554 6.72 -4.40 29.75
CA ARG A 554 6.00 -3.29 30.40
C ARG A 554 4.55 -3.67 30.71
N ILE A 555 3.86 -4.32 29.78
CA ILE A 555 2.50 -4.83 30.01
C ILE A 555 2.51 -5.87 31.14
N LEU A 556 3.52 -6.76 31.18
CA LEU A 556 3.67 -7.72 32.27
C LEU A 556 3.83 -7.03 33.63
N ALA A 557 4.64 -5.98 33.68
CA ALA A 557 4.89 -5.21 34.90
C ALA A 557 3.60 -4.51 35.40
N GLU A 558 2.83 -3.93 34.49
CA GLU A 558 1.55 -3.28 34.80
C GLU A 558 0.50 -4.30 35.29
N GLN A 559 0.34 -5.42 34.57
CA GLN A 559 -0.57 -6.47 34.98
C GLN A 559 -0.15 -7.16 36.28
N GLY A 560 1.15 -7.28 36.55
CA GLY A 560 1.68 -7.76 37.83
C GLY A 560 1.38 -6.84 39.03
N HIS A 561 0.86 -5.63 38.78
CA HIS A 561 0.37 -4.71 39.81
C HIS A 561 -1.16 -4.78 39.95
N GLN A 562 -1.88 -4.75 38.82
CA GLN A 562 -3.33 -4.54 38.80
C GLN A 562 -4.15 -5.84 38.76
N ASN A 563 -3.58 -6.95 38.26
CA ASN A 563 -4.30 -8.20 38.09
C ASN A 563 -4.06 -9.14 39.28
N PRO A 564 -5.10 -9.50 40.07
CA PRO A 564 -4.97 -10.45 41.18
C PRO A 564 -4.38 -11.80 40.79
N HIS A 565 -4.49 -12.18 39.51
CA HIS A 565 -3.94 -13.42 38.97
C HIS A 565 -2.41 -13.42 38.88
N PHE A 566 -1.79 -12.24 38.77
CA PHE A 566 -0.34 -12.06 38.59
C PHE A 566 0.36 -11.34 39.74
N SER A 567 -0.39 -10.62 40.59
CA SER A 567 0.15 -9.89 41.74
C SER A 567 0.76 -10.80 42.81
N GLU A 568 0.29 -12.04 42.91
CA GLU A 568 0.79 -13.08 43.84
C GLU A 568 2.08 -13.75 43.37
N LEU A 569 2.54 -13.49 42.14
CA LEU A 569 3.72 -14.13 41.56
C LEU A 569 4.99 -13.43 42.04
N THR A 570 5.87 -14.17 42.73
CA THR A 570 7.14 -13.63 43.25
C THR A 570 8.26 -13.68 42.20
N VAL A 571 8.22 -14.66 41.30
CA VAL A 571 9.26 -14.93 40.31
C VAL A 571 8.64 -15.36 38.98
N TYR A 572 9.27 -14.95 37.87
CA TYR A 572 8.99 -15.38 36.52
C TYR A 572 10.13 -16.25 35.98
N ASN A 573 9.80 -17.33 35.28
CA ASN A 573 10.75 -18.21 34.63
C ASN A 573 10.50 -18.35 33.13
N ALA A 574 11.54 -18.66 32.36
CA ALA A 574 11.43 -19.02 30.96
C ALA A 574 12.49 -20.07 30.59
N VAL A 575 12.27 -20.84 29.55
CA VAL A 575 13.31 -21.66 28.91
C VAL A 575 13.43 -21.23 27.47
N SER A 576 14.62 -20.82 27.04
CA SER A 576 14.87 -20.33 25.67
C SER A 576 16.30 -20.64 25.20
N TRP A 577 16.58 -20.42 23.92
CA TRP A 577 17.91 -20.57 23.29
C TRP A 577 18.50 -19.23 22.81
N LEU A 578 17.76 -18.12 22.96
CA LEU A 578 18.24 -16.80 22.57
C LEU A 578 19.47 -16.45 23.42
N GLY A 579 20.62 -16.17 22.80
CA GLY A 579 21.92 -16.01 23.48
C GLY A 579 21.97 -14.96 24.62
N PRO A 580 23.16 -14.66 25.19
CA PRO A 580 23.32 -13.99 26.50
C PRO A 580 22.76 -12.54 26.64
N HIS A 581 22.02 -12.04 25.65
CA HIS A 581 21.33 -10.75 25.69
C HIS A 581 20.20 -10.68 26.72
N GLY A 582 19.68 -11.82 27.21
CA GLY A 582 18.69 -11.83 28.31
C GLY A 582 19.19 -11.17 29.60
N ALA A 583 20.50 -11.18 29.84
CA ALA A 583 21.12 -10.45 30.96
C ALA A 583 20.97 -8.92 30.83
N LYS A 584 20.95 -8.38 29.60
CA LYS A 584 20.70 -6.94 29.34
C LYS A 584 19.27 -6.53 29.70
N VAL A 585 18.30 -7.45 29.60
CA VAL A 585 16.90 -7.23 29.95
C VAL A 585 16.62 -7.53 31.44
N GLY A 586 17.56 -8.16 32.15
CA GLY A 586 17.54 -8.35 33.60
C GLY A 586 17.30 -9.75 34.10
N PHE A 587 17.30 -10.73 33.21
CA PHE A 587 17.17 -12.12 33.59
C PHE A 587 18.47 -12.67 34.17
N GLN A 588 18.35 -13.40 35.27
CA GLN A 588 19.39 -14.31 35.73
C GLN A 588 19.29 -15.60 34.90
N THR A 589 20.42 -16.09 34.40
CA THR A 589 20.45 -17.26 33.50
C THR A 589 21.12 -18.44 34.17
N GLN A 590 20.59 -19.64 33.92
CA GLN A 590 21.15 -20.89 34.39
C GLN A 590 21.05 -21.95 33.29
N PRO A 591 22.10 -22.74 33.02
CA PRO A 591 22.00 -23.82 32.05
C PRO A 591 20.98 -24.87 32.52
N VAL A 592 20.23 -25.45 31.59
CA VAL A 592 19.36 -26.58 31.92
C VAL A 592 20.23 -27.78 32.37
N PRO A 593 19.96 -28.39 33.54
CA PRO A 593 20.72 -29.54 34.03
C PRO A 593 20.72 -30.72 33.04
N PRO A 594 21.81 -31.51 32.98
CA PRO A 594 21.87 -32.68 32.11
C PRO A 594 20.76 -33.69 32.47
N GLY A 595 20.07 -34.22 31.45
CA GLY A 595 18.96 -35.15 31.62
C GLY A 595 17.99 -35.15 30.43
N PRO A 596 16.90 -35.95 30.51
CA PRO A 596 15.95 -36.12 29.41
C PRO A 596 15.27 -34.79 29.02
N ARG A 597 15.04 -33.90 29.99
CA ARG A 597 14.48 -32.56 29.75
C ARG A 597 15.39 -31.70 28.87
N LYS A 598 16.71 -31.70 29.11
CA LYS A 598 17.68 -30.95 28.29
C LYS A 598 17.69 -31.47 26.85
N TYR A 599 17.69 -32.80 26.69
CA TYR A 599 17.69 -33.44 25.38
C TYR A 599 16.43 -33.06 24.57
N LEU A 600 15.24 -33.20 25.18
CA LEU A 600 13.97 -32.86 24.52
C LEU A 600 13.86 -31.38 24.16
N SER A 601 14.26 -30.48 25.06
CA SER A 601 14.30 -29.04 24.77
C SER A 601 15.29 -28.70 23.65
N SER A 602 16.45 -29.35 23.60
CA SER A 602 17.44 -29.13 22.53
C SER A 602 16.91 -29.59 21.17
N LEU A 603 16.24 -30.75 21.12
CA LEU A 603 15.60 -31.25 19.90
C LEU A 603 14.49 -30.31 19.42
N TYR A 604 13.65 -29.84 20.35
CA TYR A 604 12.60 -28.87 20.09
C TYR A 604 13.15 -27.55 19.52
N PHE A 605 14.19 -26.98 20.15
CA PHE A 605 14.78 -25.73 19.68
C PHE A 605 15.50 -25.87 18.33
N ARG A 606 16.16 -27.01 18.06
CA ARG A 606 16.71 -27.28 16.72
C ARG A 606 15.61 -27.29 15.65
N LEU A 607 14.48 -27.92 15.96
CA LEU A 607 13.35 -28.00 15.05
C LEU A 607 12.64 -26.65 14.88
N LEU A 608 12.57 -25.82 15.94
CA LEU A 608 12.10 -24.43 15.86
C LEU A 608 13.01 -23.56 15.00
N VAL A 609 14.34 -23.58 15.24
CA VAL A 609 15.30 -22.82 14.44
C VAL A 609 15.24 -23.24 12.98
N TRP A 610 15.17 -24.54 12.70
CA TRP A 610 15.02 -25.02 11.33
C TRP A 610 13.70 -24.59 10.67
N ALA A 611 12.59 -24.59 11.43
CA ALA A 611 11.30 -24.18 10.91
C ALA A 611 11.18 -22.66 10.70
N PHE A 612 11.76 -21.85 11.59
CA PHE A 612 11.47 -20.41 11.74
C PHE A 612 12.68 -19.46 11.61
N ALA A 613 13.92 -19.93 11.43
CA ALA A 613 15.10 -19.06 11.26
C ALA A 613 15.52 -18.90 9.79
N PRO A 614 16.02 -17.72 9.36
CA PRO A 614 16.49 -17.50 7.98
C PRO A 614 17.52 -18.54 7.54
N ALA A 615 17.54 -18.91 6.24
CA ALA A 615 18.50 -19.86 5.69
C ALA A 615 19.98 -19.48 5.94
N GLN A 616 20.28 -18.19 6.15
CA GLN A 616 21.61 -17.70 6.50
C GLN A 616 21.96 -17.87 8.00
N GLU A 617 20.98 -17.81 8.91
CA GLU A 617 21.21 -17.96 10.38
C GLU A 617 21.22 -19.43 10.85
N THR A 618 20.60 -20.33 10.08
CA THR A 618 20.68 -21.78 10.34
C THR A 618 22.11 -22.32 10.32
N ARG A 619 23.06 -21.62 9.67
CA ARG A 619 24.50 -21.96 9.71
C ARG A 619 25.24 -21.45 10.95
N ALA A 620 24.81 -20.32 11.53
CA ALA A 620 25.46 -19.71 12.70
C ALA A 620 24.98 -20.30 14.04
N SER A 621 23.80 -20.92 14.06
CA SER A 621 23.11 -21.44 15.27
C SER A 621 22.99 -22.97 15.29
N ALA A 622 24.00 -23.68 14.78
CA ALA A 622 23.94 -25.13 14.53
C ALA A 622 23.66 -26.00 15.79
N ASN A 623 23.72 -25.43 17.00
CA ASN A 623 23.42 -26.15 18.22
C ASN A 623 22.82 -25.24 19.32
N PRO A 624 21.50 -24.98 19.34
CA PRO A 624 20.88 -24.13 20.34
C PRO A 624 20.97 -24.78 21.73
N GLU A 625 21.60 -24.09 22.70
CA GLU A 625 21.66 -24.55 24.07
C GLU A 625 20.47 -24.04 24.90
N PRO A 626 19.64 -24.93 25.44
CA PRO A 626 18.50 -24.52 26.25
C PRO A 626 18.99 -23.91 27.58
N THR A 627 18.54 -22.69 27.86
CA THR A 627 18.90 -21.90 29.04
C THR A 627 17.64 -21.53 29.81
N ILE A 628 17.70 -21.61 31.13
CA ILE A 628 16.64 -21.17 32.05
C ILE A 628 16.88 -19.71 32.38
N TYR A 629 15.85 -18.89 32.27
CA TYR A 629 15.85 -17.48 32.61
C TYR A 629 14.95 -17.28 33.82
N TRP A 630 15.43 -16.48 34.77
CA TRP A 630 14.70 -16.09 35.98
C TRP A 630 14.63 -14.58 36.08
N LEU A 631 13.48 -14.05 36.43
CA LEU A 631 13.26 -12.63 36.67
C LEU A 631 12.36 -12.47 37.90
N THR A 632 12.82 -11.77 38.92
CA THR A 632 11.98 -11.52 40.09
C THR A 632 10.94 -10.44 39.78
N ARG A 633 9.84 -10.42 40.51
CA ARG A 633 8.82 -9.36 40.37
C ARG A 633 9.41 -7.99 40.68
N GLU A 634 10.29 -7.89 41.66
CA GLU A 634 10.94 -6.63 42.04
C GLU A 634 11.82 -6.09 40.89
N GLN A 635 12.62 -6.94 40.26
CA GLN A 635 13.44 -6.57 39.10
C GLN A 635 12.57 -6.18 37.89
N LEU A 636 11.47 -6.89 37.65
CA LEU A 636 10.51 -6.56 36.59
C LEU A 636 9.93 -5.15 36.82
N LEU A 637 9.46 -4.86 38.03
CA LEU A 637 8.87 -3.56 38.38
C LEU A 637 9.89 -2.42 38.36
N GLN A 638 11.09 -2.66 38.90
CA GLN A 638 12.16 -1.66 38.93
C GLN A 638 12.58 -1.23 37.51
N ARG A 639 12.64 -2.18 36.58
CA ARG A 639 13.11 -1.94 35.21
C ARG A 639 12.01 -1.48 34.25
N PHE A 640 10.78 -1.96 34.42
CA PHE A 640 9.70 -1.75 33.45
C PHE A 640 8.47 -1.04 34.02
N GLY A 641 8.40 -0.80 35.33
CA GLY A 641 7.23 -0.20 36.01
C GLY A 641 7.19 1.33 36.05
N ARG A 642 8.24 2.05 35.64
CA ARG A 642 8.32 3.53 35.77
C ARG A 642 7.31 4.33 34.94
N ALA A 643 6.64 3.74 33.95
CA ALA A 643 5.54 4.40 33.24
C ALA A 643 4.23 4.45 34.05
N ALA A 644 4.09 3.66 35.11
CA ALA A 644 2.87 3.63 35.94
C ALA A 644 2.90 4.67 37.10
N LEU A 645 4.02 5.37 37.31
CA LEU A 645 4.19 6.32 38.42
C LEU A 645 4.36 7.78 37.99
N ASN A 646 4.45 8.09 36.68
CA ASN A 646 4.40 9.47 36.20
C ASN A 646 4.07 9.54 34.69
N PRO A 647 2.87 9.98 34.28
CA PRO A 647 2.47 10.01 32.86
C PRO A 647 3.22 11.01 31.97
N ASN A 648 4.04 11.90 32.54
CA ASN A 648 4.64 13.04 31.83
C ASN A 648 6.16 12.93 31.58
N ALA A 649 6.81 11.79 31.85
CA ALA A 649 8.26 11.63 31.68
C ALA A 649 8.63 10.83 30.42
N GLY A 650 8.17 11.28 29.26
CA GLY A 650 8.27 10.55 27.99
C GLY A 650 8.75 11.37 26.79
N GLU A 651 9.62 12.36 27.01
CA GLU A 651 10.43 12.95 25.92
C GLU A 651 11.88 13.02 26.43
N ASN A 652 12.79 12.39 25.67
CA ASN A 652 14.22 12.17 25.94
C ASN A 652 14.57 10.87 26.71
N GLU A 653 14.59 9.75 25.99
CA GLU A 653 15.69 8.76 26.07
C GLU A 653 15.70 7.82 24.84
#